data_AF-A0A4R5VYX2-F1
#
_entry.id   AF-A0A4R5VYX2-F1
#
_cell.length_a   1.000
_cell.length_b   1.000
_cell.length_c   1.000
_cell.angle_alpha   90.00
_cell.angle_beta   90.00
_cell.angle_gamma   90.00
#
_symmetry.space_group_name_H-M   'P 1'
#
loop_
_entity.id
_entity.type
_entity.pdbx_description
1 polymer ?
#
loop_
_entity_poly.entity_id
_entity_poly.type
_entity_poly.pdbx_seq_one_letter_code
_entity_poly.pdbx_strand_id
1 'polypeptide(L)'
;MPKTLVLTALCAAMLAACATHPKSPTIPEGSIVKLALLETSDLHQNVLSFDYYGEKPDPSLGLERTATLINAARAENPNNVLLDDGDAIQGTLLGDYQALAAPIKCQDTLAIYKVMNALHYDGAGLGNHEFNYGLGFQSQITNTDFQIAGIATPEHCGAPNFPLVLSNVVNATTQKPIFKPFTFIPKSFTASKPDGTSFKVQLNIGIIGFVPPQIMEWDQKNLAGRVAVNGVVESAQRYLPQMRAGGADIIVALSHGGLDAAPYSPTMENASLYLSKTGIDALLLGHSHLIFPLPKETPSNTTKLATIDPSLANLPGVDFVNGLVNGVPAVMPQSWGRRLGIIQLVLKYQGGKWVVQKELTKVEARGFKYHDGITTVAADPTMAALIEAEHRAASAYANQALGSSTDFEMSTYFALVGDVSAIQIVNQAQIDYVNNVIATSSDSVIASYKSIPVISCSAPFRAGRNGPTDFTDTAKGASPAHPYHLQVRNPGDLYLYSNNDLHAVKISGADLKNWLEKSAQQFAQINPALSTDQDLVPSYSTIYNLDVCYASDNALRYQIDVTRPIGSRIVELSYAAHPISERDTFIVATNDYRAAGGGNFPGIDGSKTIFKAPDANQTVLSNYLRRHDQLTAAKNGIGQSWSFVATVTKGPIILRSAPDKFALAQALGLQRVLAEGALDSDGFAKYRIDLSK
;
A
#
# COMPACT_ATOMS: atom_id res chain seq x y z
N MET A 1 -33.98 69.34 -58.63
CA MET A 1 -33.06 68.67 -57.68
C MET A 1 -33.34 69.20 -56.28
N PRO A 2 -33.31 68.40 -55.20
CA PRO A 2 -34.30 67.39 -54.84
C PRO A 2 -34.93 67.61 -53.43
N LYS A 3 -36.08 66.93 -53.23
CA LYS A 3 -36.59 66.19 -52.05
C LYS A 3 -36.90 66.91 -50.72
N THR A 4 -38.17 66.98 -50.30
CA THR A 4 -38.96 66.03 -49.44
C THR A 4 -38.53 65.97 -47.97
N LEU A 5 -39.45 66.25 -47.01
CA LEU A 5 -40.00 65.22 -46.10
C LEU A 5 -41.11 65.80 -45.19
N VAL A 6 -42.33 65.31 -45.41
CA VAL A 6 -43.46 65.26 -44.47
C VAL A 6 -43.61 63.77 -44.15
N LEU A 7 -43.57 63.37 -42.87
CA LEU A 7 -44.43 62.36 -42.22
C LEU A 7 -43.83 61.92 -40.87
N THR A 8 -44.40 62.45 -39.79
CA THR A 8 -44.39 61.84 -38.45
C THR A 8 -45.72 61.13 -38.24
N ALA A 9 -45.78 59.81 -38.43
CA ALA A 9 -46.77 58.91 -37.81
C ALA A 9 -46.62 57.49 -38.38
N LEU A 10 -45.73 56.66 -37.81
CA LEU A 10 -45.87 55.20 -37.70
C LEU A 10 -44.60 54.64 -37.04
N CYS A 11 -44.58 54.49 -35.72
CA CYS A 11 -43.65 53.60 -35.01
C CYS A 11 -44.02 53.51 -33.52
N ALA A 12 -45.18 52.92 -33.23
CA ALA A 12 -45.57 52.57 -31.85
C ALA A 12 -46.30 51.21 -31.81
N ALA A 13 -45.86 50.23 -32.60
CA ALA A 13 -46.49 48.92 -32.67
C ALA A 13 -45.52 47.75 -32.96
N MET A 14 -44.29 47.77 -32.41
CA MET A 14 -43.39 46.60 -32.43
C MET A 14 -42.52 46.49 -31.17
N LEU A 15 -43.13 46.53 -29.98
CA LEU A 15 -42.46 46.20 -28.70
C LEU A 15 -43.36 45.30 -27.86
N ALA A 16 -43.76 44.16 -28.43
CA ALA A 16 -44.39 43.05 -27.69
C ALA A 16 -44.14 41.71 -28.40
N ALA A 17 -42.90 41.47 -28.84
CA ALA A 17 -42.45 40.12 -29.14
C ALA A 17 -41.97 39.51 -27.83
N CYS A 18 -42.86 38.77 -27.16
CA CYS A 18 -42.54 37.97 -25.99
C CYS A 18 -41.29 37.12 -26.25
N ALA A 19 -40.21 37.42 -25.53
CA ALA A 19 -39.10 36.50 -25.37
C ALA A 19 -39.58 35.31 -24.53
N THR A 20 -40.21 34.33 -25.18
CA THR A 20 -40.35 33.00 -24.58
C THR A 20 -38.97 32.37 -24.57
N HIS A 21 -38.24 32.55 -23.47
CA HIS A 21 -37.11 31.68 -23.17
C HIS A 21 -37.66 30.24 -23.25
N PRO A 22 -37.06 29.33 -24.04
CA PRO A 22 -37.45 27.93 -24.00
C PRO A 22 -37.30 27.47 -22.55
N LYS A 23 -38.42 27.12 -21.90
CA LYS A 23 -38.39 26.47 -20.60
C LYS A 23 -37.47 25.27 -20.74
N SER A 24 -36.36 25.25 -20.01
CA SER A 24 -35.57 24.03 -19.85
C SER A 24 -36.56 22.90 -19.53
N PRO A 25 -36.52 21.77 -20.25
CA PRO A 25 -37.50 20.72 -20.05
C PRO A 25 -37.51 20.33 -18.58
N THR A 26 -38.64 20.57 -17.91
CA THR A 26 -38.82 20.26 -16.50
C THR A 26 -38.70 18.75 -16.32
N ILE A 27 -37.69 18.31 -15.57
CA ILE A 27 -37.48 16.90 -15.24
C ILE A 27 -38.74 16.41 -14.50
N PRO A 28 -39.42 15.35 -14.98
CA PRO A 28 -40.62 14.85 -14.32
C PRO A 28 -40.32 14.34 -12.91
N GLU A 29 -41.14 14.72 -11.93
CA GLU A 29 -41.06 14.23 -10.56
C GLU A 29 -41.10 12.70 -10.54
N GLY A 30 -40.23 12.08 -9.74
CA GLY A 30 -40.09 10.63 -9.64
C GLY A 30 -39.30 9.98 -10.77
N SER A 31 -38.71 10.75 -11.70
CA SER A 31 -37.76 10.21 -12.67
C SER A 31 -36.56 9.55 -11.98
N ILE A 32 -36.01 8.50 -12.59
CA ILE A 32 -34.93 7.68 -12.03
C ILE A 32 -33.71 7.72 -12.95
N VAL A 33 -32.52 7.89 -12.37
CA VAL A 33 -31.23 7.62 -13.01
C VAL A 33 -30.56 6.49 -12.25
N LYS A 34 -30.17 5.42 -12.94
CA LYS A 34 -29.24 4.42 -12.41
C LYS A 34 -27.85 4.82 -12.86
N LEU A 35 -26.92 5.01 -11.92
CA LEU A 35 -25.57 5.51 -12.17
C LEU A 35 -24.56 4.63 -11.41
N ALA A 36 -23.55 4.10 -12.10
CA ALA A 36 -22.44 3.44 -11.44
C ALA A 36 -21.26 4.40 -11.23
N LEU A 37 -20.77 4.50 -10.00
CA LEU A 37 -19.43 5.01 -9.72
C LEU A 37 -18.49 3.81 -9.72
N LEU A 38 -17.45 3.87 -10.55
CA LEU A 38 -16.41 2.84 -10.66
C LEU A 38 -15.14 3.41 -10.02
N GLU A 39 -14.47 2.62 -9.20
CA GLU A 39 -13.32 3.06 -8.41
C GLU A 39 -12.13 2.13 -8.57
N THR A 40 -10.96 2.73 -8.80
CA THR A 40 -9.67 2.17 -8.38
C THR A 40 -9.05 3.00 -7.27
N SER A 41 -8.15 2.40 -6.51
CA SER A 41 -7.33 3.08 -5.51
C SER A 41 -6.05 2.26 -5.31
N ASP A 42 -5.01 2.92 -4.79
CA ASP A 42 -3.77 2.28 -4.35
C ASP A 42 -3.14 1.41 -5.46
N LEU A 43 -3.18 1.90 -6.70
CA LEU A 43 -2.69 1.17 -7.86
C LEU A 43 -1.17 0.93 -7.77
N HIS A 44 -0.45 1.84 -7.12
CA HIS A 44 0.98 1.73 -6.82
C HIS A 44 1.86 1.35 -8.02
N GLN A 45 1.62 1.92 -9.20
CA GLN A 45 2.32 1.58 -10.45
C GLN A 45 2.24 0.10 -10.86
N ASN A 46 1.28 -0.67 -10.33
CA ASN A 46 0.97 -2.02 -10.80
C ASN A 46 0.17 -1.94 -12.11
N VAL A 47 0.81 -1.47 -13.18
CA VAL A 47 0.19 -1.33 -14.50
C VAL A 47 -0.05 -2.71 -15.12
N LEU A 48 0.98 -3.56 -15.08
CA LEU A 48 0.97 -4.91 -15.64
C LEU A 48 0.96 -5.97 -14.56
N SER A 49 0.56 -7.18 -14.94
CA SER A 49 0.66 -8.41 -14.15
C SER A 49 2.12 -8.89 -14.02
N PHE A 50 3.01 -8.07 -13.46
CA PHE A 50 4.45 -8.31 -13.45
C PHE A 50 5.13 -7.84 -12.16
N ASP A 51 5.94 -8.72 -11.58
CA ASP A 51 6.81 -8.44 -10.44
C ASP A 51 8.20 -8.03 -10.97
N TYR A 52 8.51 -6.73 -10.89
CA TYR A 52 9.80 -6.18 -11.33
C TYR A 52 10.99 -6.57 -10.43
N TYR A 53 10.74 -6.99 -9.19
CA TYR A 53 11.81 -7.43 -8.30
C TYR A 53 12.16 -8.90 -8.54
N GLY A 54 11.12 -9.74 -8.73
CA GLY A 54 11.27 -11.13 -9.12
C GLY A 54 11.52 -11.37 -10.61
N GLU A 55 11.43 -10.33 -11.44
CA GLU A 55 11.53 -10.38 -12.91
C GLU A 55 10.67 -11.50 -13.53
N LYS A 56 9.40 -11.57 -13.10
CA LYS A 56 8.47 -12.63 -13.51
C LYS A 56 7.02 -12.14 -13.60
N PRO A 57 6.16 -12.80 -14.40
CA PRO A 57 4.72 -12.54 -14.38
C PRO A 57 4.09 -12.81 -13.01
N ASP A 58 3.17 -11.94 -12.59
CA ASP A 58 2.28 -12.11 -11.43
C ASP A 58 0.83 -11.83 -11.85
N PRO A 59 0.03 -12.87 -12.17
CA PRO A 59 -1.35 -12.71 -12.61
C PRO A 59 -2.33 -12.32 -11.47
N SER A 60 -1.85 -12.15 -10.24
CA SER A 60 -2.68 -11.78 -9.09
C SER A 60 -2.95 -10.28 -8.97
N LEU A 61 -2.31 -9.44 -9.79
CA LEU A 61 -2.38 -7.97 -9.76
C LEU A 61 -2.42 -7.37 -11.18
N GLY A 62 -2.55 -6.04 -11.27
CA GLY A 62 -2.34 -5.30 -12.52
C GLY A 62 -3.56 -4.55 -13.04
N LEU A 63 -3.41 -3.25 -13.30
CA LEU A 63 -4.43 -2.38 -13.90
C LEU A 63 -4.89 -2.88 -15.28
N GLU A 64 -4.02 -3.55 -16.05
CA GLU A 64 -4.39 -4.17 -17.32
C GLU A 64 -5.48 -5.26 -17.19
N ARG A 65 -5.56 -5.94 -16.04
CA ARG A 65 -6.64 -6.90 -15.75
C ARG A 65 -7.87 -6.17 -15.23
N THR A 66 -7.68 -5.15 -14.40
CA THR A 66 -8.77 -4.27 -13.97
C THR A 66 -9.44 -3.57 -15.17
N ALA A 67 -8.71 -3.26 -16.24
CA ALA A 67 -9.26 -2.72 -17.48
C ALA A 67 -10.37 -3.63 -18.05
N THR A 68 -10.17 -4.95 -18.01
CA THR A 68 -11.20 -5.91 -18.43
C THR A 68 -12.42 -5.86 -17.50
N LEU A 69 -12.21 -5.72 -16.18
CA LEU A 69 -13.30 -5.52 -15.22
C LEU A 69 -14.05 -4.19 -15.46
N ILE A 70 -13.32 -3.11 -15.74
CA ILE A 70 -13.88 -1.78 -16.04
C ILE A 70 -14.75 -1.86 -17.29
N ASN A 71 -14.27 -2.49 -18.35
CA ASN A 71 -15.01 -2.66 -19.60
C ASN A 71 -16.29 -3.49 -19.39
N ALA A 72 -16.23 -4.57 -18.60
CA ALA A 72 -17.41 -5.35 -18.23
C ALA A 72 -18.41 -4.51 -17.40
N ALA A 73 -17.93 -3.80 -16.38
CA ALA A 73 -18.76 -2.95 -15.52
C ALA A 73 -19.43 -1.80 -16.30
N ARG A 74 -18.74 -1.23 -17.29
CA ARG A 74 -19.30 -0.21 -18.20
C ARG A 74 -20.39 -0.78 -19.11
N ALA A 75 -20.24 -2.01 -19.59
CA ALA A 75 -21.27 -2.68 -20.37
C ALA A 75 -22.52 -2.99 -19.53
N GLU A 76 -22.33 -3.39 -18.27
CA GLU A 76 -23.41 -3.59 -17.29
C GLU A 76 -24.10 -2.27 -16.89
N ASN A 77 -23.34 -1.17 -16.88
CA ASN A 77 -23.79 0.14 -16.40
C ASN A 77 -23.49 1.26 -17.42
N PRO A 78 -24.34 1.44 -18.45
CA PRO A 78 -24.11 2.45 -19.49
C PRO A 78 -23.99 3.90 -18.98
N ASN A 79 -24.65 4.19 -17.85
CA ASN A 79 -24.43 5.41 -17.08
C ASN A 79 -23.35 5.13 -16.02
N ASN A 80 -22.12 5.55 -16.27
CA ASN A 80 -21.02 5.38 -15.31
C ASN A 80 -20.07 6.57 -15.26
N VAL A 81 -19.34 6.66 -14.16
CA VAL A 81 -18.19 7.55 -13.94
C VAL A 81 -17.06 6.70 -13.36
N LEU A 82 -15.87 6.76 -13.93
CA LEU A 82 -14.68 6.06 -13.46
C LEU A 82 -13.76 7.04 -12.73
N LEU A 83 -13.43 6.72 -11.48
CA LEU A 83 -12.67 7.57 -10.57
C LEU A 83 -11.50 6.77 -9.98
N ASP A 84 -10.43 7.47 -9.62
CA ASP A 84 -9.33 6.89 -8.85
C ASP A 84 -9.17 7.67 -7.53
N ASP A 85 -8.90 6.96 -6.43
CA ASP A 85 -8.77 7.55 -5.09
C ASP A 85 -7.31 7.74 -4.63
N GLY A 86 -6.32 7.74 -5.54
CA GLY A 86 -4.93 8.08 -5.22
C GLY A 86 -4.01 6.89 -4.95
N ASP A 87 -2.76 7.19 -4.58
CA ASP A 87 -1.62 6.26 -4.51
C ASP A 87 -1.39 5.50 -5.83
N ALA A 88 -1.33 6.26 -6.92
CA ALA A 88 -1.12 5.73 -8.25
C ALA A 88 0.36 5.63 -8.64
N ILE A 89 1.22 6.55 -8.15
CA ILE A 89 2.50 6.84 -8.81
C ILE A 89 3.76 6.20 -8.21
N GLN A 90 3.68 5.59 -7.02
CA GLN A 90 4.81 4.94 -6.34
C GLN A 90 4.46 3.50 -5.97
N GLY A 91 5.43 2.57 -5.94
CA GLY A 91 5.25 1.26 -5.31
C GLY A 91 5.87 0.08 -6.07
N THR A 92 6.04 0.19 -7.38
CA THR A 92 6.87 -0.73 -8.18
C THR A 92 8.11 -0.03 -8.72
N LEU A 93 9.10 -0.84 -9.12
CA LEU A 93 10.31 -0.34 -9.77
C LEU A 93 10.05 0.47 -11.05
N LEU A 94 8.91 0.26 -11.72
CA LEU A 94 8.49 1.07 -12.86
C LEU A 94 8.32 2.55 -12.46
N GLY A 95 7.64 2.81 -11.33
CA GLY A 95 7.47 4.15 -10.79
C GLY A 95 8.81 4.79 -10.41
N ASP A 96 9.60 4.08 -9.62
CA ASP A 96 10.92 4.54 -9.17
C ASP A 96 11.84 4.82 -10.37
N TYR A 97 11.77 3.98 -11.41
CA TYR A 97 12.54 4.19 -12.64
C TYR A 97 12.15 5.50 -13.31
N GLN A 98 10.85 5.75 -13.52
CA GLN A 98 10.37 6.98 -14.16
C GLN A 98 10.53 8.24 -13.30
N ALA A 99 10.69 8.11 -11.99
CA ALA A 99 10.83 9.24 -11.07
C ALA A 99 12.28 9.57 -10.71
N LEU A 100 13.11 8.55 -10.49
CA LEU A 100 14.44 8.70 -9.86
C LEU A 100 15.57 8.26 -10.79
N ALA A 101 15.46 7.09 -11.42
CA ALA A 101 16.58 6.52 -12.18
C ALA A 101 16.71 7.11 -13.59
N ALA A 102 15.58 7.28 -14.26
CA ALA A 102 15.45 7.94 -15.55
C ALA A 102 14.24 8.88 -15.49
N PRO A 103 14.35 10.03 -14.79
CA PRO A 103 13.25 10.94 -14.59
C PRO A 103 12.55 11.30 -15.89
N ILE A 104 11.22 11.15 -15.90
CA ILE A 104 10.39 11.43 -17.07
C ILE A 104 10.54 12.90 -17.49
N LYS A 105 10.57 13.13 -18.81
CA LYS A 105 10.67 14.49 -19.37
C LYS A 105 9.30 15.16 -19.33
N CYS A 106 9.29 16.49 -19.25
CA CYS A 106 8.05 17.27 -19.18
C CYS A 106 7.03 16.86 -20.25
N GLN A 107 7.41 16.68 -21.51
CA GLN A 107 6.46 16.34 -22.58
C GLN A 107 5.88 14.91 -22.51
N ASP A 108 6.46 14.02 -21.70
CA ASP A 108 6.07 12.63 -21.62
C ASP A 108 5.06 12.42 -20.48
N THR A 109 4.14 11.45 -20.65
CA THR A 109 3.15 11.08 -19.62
C THR A 109 3.60 9.82 -18.89
N LEU A 110 3.44 9.77 -17.56
CA LEU A 110 3.77 8.58 -16.77
C LEU A 110 3.06 7.32 -17.28
N ALA A 111 3.69 6.14 -17.11
CA ALA A 111 3.14 4.88 -17.62
C ALA A 111 1.73 4.61 -17.06
N ILE A 112 1.54 4.75 -15.75
CA ILE A 112 0.22 4.61 -15.11
C ILE A 112 -0.81 5.58 -15.70
N TYR A 113 -0.45 6.85 -15.91
CA TYR A 113 -1.36 7.85 -16.47
C TYR A 113 -1.64 7.64 -17.96
N LYS A 114 -0.73 7.05 -18.74
CA LYS A 114 -1.03 6.62 -20.12
C LYS A 114 -2.16 5.60 -20.15
N VAL A 115 -2.12 4.62 -19.24
CA VAL A 115 -3.15 3.59 -19.13
C VAL A 115 -4.45 4.17 -18.58
N MET A 116 -4.41 5.01 -17.55
CA MET A 116 -5.61 5.70 -17.04
C MET A 116 -6.25 6.61 -18.11
N ASN A 117 -5.44 7.31 -18.92
CA ASN A 117 -5.94 8.11 -20.04
C ASN A 117 -6.65 7.26 -21.10
N ALA A 118 -6.08 6.10 -21.45
CA ALA A 118 -6.69 5.16 -22.38
C ALA A 118 -7.97 4.51 -21.82
N LEU A 119 -8.05 4.34 -20.50
CA LEU A 119 -9.24 3.88 -19.81
C LEU A 119 -10.29 4.98 -19.62
N HIS A 120 -10.03 6.23 -20.01
CA HIS A 120 -10.96 7.35 -19.89
C HIS A 120 -11.49 7.51 -18.45
N TYR A 121 -10.58 7.63 -17.48
CA TYR A 121 -10.96 8.09 -16.14
C TYR A 121 -11.63 9.46 -16.25
N ASP A 122 -12.66 9.69 -15.44
CA ASP A 122 -13.42 10.94 -15.42
C ASP A 122 -12.86 11.94 -14.38
N GLY A 123 -12.05 11.48 -13.42
CA GLY A 123 -11.36 12.29 -12.42
C GLY A 123 -10.61 11.44 -11.39
N ALA A 124 -9.74 12.05 -10.60
CA ALA A 124 -9.05 11.35 -9.52
C ALA A 124 -8.75 12.25 -8.30
N GLY A 125 -8.61 11.60 -7.16
CA GLY A 125 -8.03 12.15 -5.94
C GLY A 125 -6.51 12.04 -5.96
N LEU A 126 -5.91 12.28 -4.80
CA LEU A 126 -4.51 12.00 -4.53
C LEU A 126 -4.43 11.28 -3.19
N GLY A 127 -3.41 10.45 -3.02
CA GLY A 127 -3.01 9.79 -1.80
C GLY A 127 -1.69 10.32 -1.27
N ASN A 128 -1.17 9.69 -0.22
CA ASN A 128 0.08 10.11 0.42
C ASN A 128 1.30 9.85 -0.48
N HIS A 129 1.28 8.80 -1.29
CA HIS A 129 2.41 8.42 -2.12
C HIS A 129 2.61 9.33 -3.36
N GLU A 130 1.63 10.18 -3.69
CA GLU A 130 1.82 11.23 -4.69
C GLU A 130 2.88 12.28 -4.32
N PHE A 131 3.28 12.36 -3.05
CA PHE A 131 4.26 13.34 -2.55
C PHE A 131 5.70 12.81 -2.46
N ASN A 132 5.92 11.50 -2.62
CA ASN A 132 7.19 10.81 -2.33
C ASN A 132 8.38 11.27 -3.16
N TYR A 133 8.14 11.64 -4.42
CA TYR A 133 9.18 12.13 -5.32
C TYR A 133 9.29 13.66 -5.32
N GLY A 134 8.57 14.34 -4.43
CA GLY A 134 8.63 15.78 -4.21
C GLY A 134 7.69 16.61 -5.09
N LEU A 135 7.37 17.80 -4.59
CA LEU A 135 6.40 18.72 -5.21
C LEU A 135 6.80 19.18 -6.62
N GLY A 136 8.11 19.22 -6.94
CA GLY A 136 8.58 19.55 -8.29
C GLY A 136 8.21 18.50 -9.32
N PHE A 137 8.42 17.24 -8.98
CA PHE A 137 8.03 16.11 -9.83
C PHE A 137 6.51 16.05 -9.96
N GLN A 138 5.78 16.13 -8.84
CA GLN A 138 4.31 16.10 -8.81
C GLN A 138 3.70 17.24 -9.65
N SER A 139 4.20 18.47 -9.50
CA SER A 139 3.83 19.63 -10.32
C SER A 139 3.98 19.32 -11.82
N GLN A 140 5.13 18.78 -12.23
CA GLN A 140 5.42 18.43 -13.62
C GLN A 140 4.47 17.38 -14.17
N ILE A 141 4.36 16.20 -13.53
CA ILE A 141 3.58 15.06 -14.04
C ILE A 141 2.07 15.29 -14.02
N THR A 142 1.60 16.28 -13.25
CA THR A 142 0.20 16.70 -13.20
C THR A 142 -0.06 17.99 -13.97
N ASN A 143 0.98 18.59 -14.55
CA ASN A 143 0.94 19.90 -15.21
C ASN A 143 0.16 20.94 -14.40
N THR A 144 0.40 21.00 -13.08
CA THR A 144 -0.31 21.86 -12.13
C THR A 144 0.63 22.86 -11.46
N ASP A 145 0.29 24.15 -11.53
CA ASP A 145 1.03 25.19 -10.82
C ASP A 145 0.64 25.27 -9.34
N PHE A 146 1.55 24.83 -8.47
CA PHE A 146 1.35 24.90 -7.02
C PHE A 146 1.55 26.30 -6.43
N GLN A 147 2.08 27.25 -7.20
CA GLN A 147 2.39 28.62 -6.73
C GLN A 147 3.29 28.63 -5.49
N ILE A 148 4.19 27.65 -5.36
CA ILE A 148 5.14 27.52 -4.25
C ILE A 148 6.51 28.02 -4.71
N ALA A 149 7.13 28.90 -3.90
CA ALA A 149 8.46 29.40 -4.20
C ALA A 149 9.48 28.25 -4.34
N GLY A 150 10.26 28.28 -5.43
CA GLY A 150 11.25 27.24 -5.74
C GLY A 150 10.69 25.95 -6.33
N ILE A 151 9.39 25.88 -6.63
CA ILE A 151 8.79 24.85 -7.46
C ILE A 151 8.50 25.46 -8.82
N ALA A 152 8.99 24.84 -9.89
CA ALA A 152 8.76 25.33 -11.25
C ALA A 152 7.29 25.18 -11.64
N THR A 153 6.77 26.20 -12.32
CA THR A 153 5.48 26.14 -12.99
C THR A 153 5.63 25.28 -14.25
N PRO A 154 4.84 24.21 -14.42
CA PRO A 154 4.92 23.34 -15.57
C PRO A 154 4.23 24.00 -16.77
N GLU A 155 4.83 23.88 -17.96
CA GLU A 155 4.29 24.42 -19.20
C GLU A 155 4.14 23.29 -20.22
N HIS A 156 2.89 22.91 -20.50
CA HIS A 156 2.56 21.89 -21.50
C HIS A 156 3.20 20.51 -21.23
N CYS A 157 3.37 20.15 -19.95
CA CYS A 157 3.86 18.82 -19.61
C CYS A 157 2.76 17.75 -19.84
N GLY A 158 3.19 16.52 -20.14
CA GLY A 158 2.34 15.34 -20.21
C GLY A 158 1.72 15.06 -18.85
N ALA A 159 0.39 14.93 -18.83
CA ALA A 159 -0.39 14.84 -17.62
C ALA A 159 -1.63 13.95 -17.84
N PRO A 160 -2.36 13.57 -16.77
CA PRO A 160 -3.68 13.01 -16.88
C PRO A 160 -4.63 13.86 -17.74
N ASN A 161 -5.44 13.20 -18.57
CA ASN A 161 -6.50 13.82 -19.38
C ASN A 161 -7.79 14.08 -18.57
N PHE A 162 -7.72 13.90 -17.27
CA PHE A 162 -8.82 14.01 -16.32
C PHE A 162 -8.42 14.91 -15.16
N PRO A 163 -9.38 15.58 -14.51
CA PRO A 163 -9.09 16.49 -13.41
C PRO A 163 -8.62 15.74 -12.16
N LEU A 164 -7.63 16.32 -11.49
CA LEU A 164 -7.18 15.94 -10.15
C LEU A 164 -7.76 16.92 -9.13
N VAL A 165 -8.24 16.40 -7.98
CA VAL A 165 -8.79 17.22 -6.89
C VAL A 165 -8.12 16.91 -5.56
N LEU A 166 -7.80 17.97 -4.80
CA LEU A 166 -7.28 17.84 -3.44
C LEU A 166 -7.67 19.06 -2.61
N SER A 167 -8.50 18.84 -1.60
CA SER A 167 -9.16 19.92 -0.85
C SER A 167 -8.41 20.37 0.39
N ASN A 168 -7.64 19.48 1.00
CA ASN A 168 -7.08 19.70 2.32
C ASN A 168 -5.58 20.04 2.33
N VAL A 169 -4.91 20.12 1.18
CA VAL A 169 -3.51 20.57 1.09
C VAL A 169 -3.43 21.97 0.53
N VAL A 170 -2.75 22.85 1.25
CA VAL A 170 -2.58 24.27 0.91
C VAL A 170 -1.11 24.66 0.90
N ASN A 171 -0.78 25.68 0.12
CA ASN A 171 0.50 26.36 0.18
C ASN A 171 0.70 26.97 1.57
N ALA A 172 1.82 26.65 2.23
CA ALA A 172 2.06 27.06 3.62
C ALA A 172 2.08 28.58 3.81
N THR A 173 2.51 29.33 2.79
CA THR A 173 2.62 30.79 2.85
C THR A 173 1.30 31.47 2.50
N THR A 174 0.67 31.08 1.39
CA THR A 174 -0.51 31.79 0.88
C THR A 174 -1.83 31.24 1.42
N GLN A 175 -1.80 30.05 2.03
CA GLN A 175 -2.98 29.31 2.50
C GLN A 175 -4.00 29.02 1.38
N LYS A 176 -3.56 29.09 0.12
CA LYS A 176 -4.35 28.72 -1.06
C LYS A 176 -4.15 27.23 -1.38
N PRO A 177 -5.19 26.53 -1.86
CA PRO A 177 -5.07 25.15 -2.34
C PRO A 177 -4.00 25.01 -3.44
N ILE A 178 -3.21 23.93 -3.38
CA ILE A 178 -2.20 23.63 -4.41
C ILE A 178 -2.78 22.87 -5.62
N PHE A 179 -3.91 22.20 -5.42
CA PHE A 179 -4.77 21.69 -6.48
C PHE A 179 -6.15 22.35 -6.38
N LYS A 180 -7.01 22.14 -7.38
CA LYS A 180 -8.43 22.48 -7.23
C LYS A 180 -9.02 21.64 -6.08
N PRO A 181 -9.71 22.25 -5.11
CA PRO A 181 -10.30 21.47 -4.01
C PRO A 181 -11.35 20.47 -4.48
N PHE A 182 -12.11 20.86 -5.49
CA PHE A 182 -13.17 20.06 -6.09
C PHE A 182 -13.33 20.45 -7.57
N THR A 183 -14.06 19.62 -8.32
CA THR A 183 -14.53 19.95 -9.67
C THR A 183 -15.89 19.31 -9.94
N PHE A 184 -16.55 19.70 -11.02
CA PHE A 184 -17.75 19.05 -11.53
C PHE A 184 -17.42 18.27 -12.80
N ILE A 185 -17.98 17.06 -12.91
CA ILE A 185 -17.97 16.25 -14.13
C ILE A 185 -19.38 16.37 -14.73
N PRO A 186 -19.59 17.31 -15.67
CA PRO A 186 -20.87 17.43 -16.38
C PRO A 186 -20.99 16.28 -17.38
N LYS A 187 -21.99 15.42 -17.22
CA LYS A 187 -22.18 14.25 -18.10
C LYS A 187 -23.64 14.00 -18.40
N SER A 188 -23.91 13.53 -19.61
CA SER A 188 -25.26 13.18 -20.05
C SER A 188 -25.58 11.75 -19.67
N PHE A 189 -26.67 11.56 -18.93
CA PHE A 189 -27.15 10.26 -18.49
C PHE A 189 -28.52 9.95 -19.08
N THR A 190 -28.80 8.66 -19.24
CA THR A 190 -30.16 8.19 -19.55
C THR A 190 -30.96 8.06 -18.26
N ALA A 191 -32.06 8.80 -18.16
CA ALA A 191 -33.05 8.71 -17.09
C ALA A 191 -34.32 8.01 -17.59
N SER A 192 -35.07 7.41 -16.67
CA SER A 192 -36.41 6.85 -16.91
C SER A 192 -37.45 7.69 -16.19
N LYS A 193 -38.53 8.06 -16.88
CA LYS A 193 -39.70 8.70 -16.26
C LYS A 193 -40.53 7.67 -15.47
N PRO A 194 -41.48 8.12 -14.62
CA PRO A 194 -42.42 7.22 -13.95
C PRO A 194 -43.24 6.33 -14.91
N ASP A 195 -43.47 6.79 -16.15
CA ASP A 195 -44.17 6.03 -17.19
C ASP A 195 -43.28 4.98 -17.91
N GLY A 196 -42.00 4.88 -17.52
CA GLY A 196 -41.02 3.96 -18.09
C GLY A 196 -40.29 4.48 -19.33
N THR A 197 -40.68 5.62 -19.91
CA THR A 197 -39.99 6.17 -21.08
C THR A 197 -38.63 6.78 -20.71
N SER A 198 -37.65 6.62 -21.60
CA SER A 198 -36.29 7.13 -21.37
C SER A 198 -36.07 8.52 -21.97
N PHE A 199 -35.24 9.33 -21.32
CA PHE A 199 -34.80 10.64 -21.82
C PHE A 199 -33.38 10.95 -21.34
N LYS A 200 -32.74 11.95 -21.95
CA LYS A 200 -31.41 12.41 -21.53
C LYS A 200 -31.52 13.52 -20.48
N VAL A 201 -30.72 13.42 -19.44
CA VAL A 201 -30.52 14.46 -18.43
C VAL A 201 -29.04 14.79 -18.34
N GLN A 202 -28.71 16.06 -18.07
CA GLN A 202 -27.34 16.45 -17.70
C GLN A 202 -27.26 16.47 -16.19
N LEU A 203 -26.28 15.79 -15.62
CA LEU A 203 -25.96 15.86 -14.19
C LEU A 203 -24.55 16.38 -13.99
N ASN A 204 -24.36 17.19 -12.95
CA ASN A 204 -23.06 17.61 -12.45
C ASN A 204 -22.64 16.72 -11.29
N ILE A 205 -21.74 15.79 -11.56
CA ILE A 205 -21.14 14.94 -10.53
C ILE A 205 -20.00 15.73 -9.89
N GLY A 206 -20.19 16.22 -8.67
CA GLY A 206 -19.13 16.90 -7.92
C GLY A 206 -18.16 15.90 -7.30
N ILE A 207 -16.86 16.07 -7.53
CA ILE A 207 -15.81 15.28 -6.88
C ILE A 207 -14.94 16.18 -6.01
N ILE A 208 -14.54 15.69 -4.84
CA ILE A 208 -13.69 16.37 -3.86
C ILE A 208 -12.70 15.37 -3.25
N GLY A 209 -11.42 15.73 -3.20
CA GLY A 209 -10.33 14.84 -2.77
C GLY A 209 -9.77 15.17 -1.39
N PHE A 210 -9.30 14.15 -0.67
CA PHE A 210 -8.67 14.27 0.65
C PHE A 210 -7.50 13.30 0.79
N VAL A 211 -6.41 13.75 1.42
CA VAL A 211 -5.27 12.92 1.85
C VAL A 211 -5.17 12.86 3.38
N PRO A 212 -4.50 11.86 3.97
CA PRO A 212 -4.23 11.83 5.40
C PRO A 212 -3.38 13.04 5.81
N PRO A 213 -3.71 13.75 6.91
CA PRO A 213 -2.89 14.86 7.42
C PRO A 213 -1.42 14.49 7.71
N GLN A 214 -1.17 13.20 7.95
CA GLN A 214 0.12 12.59 8.26
C GLN A 214 1.15 12.73 7.12
N ILE A 215 0.78 13.13 5.90
CA ILE A 215 1.77 13.42 4.85
C ILE A 215 2.83 14.43 5.33
N MET A 216 2.49 15.33 6.27
CA MET A 216 3.43 16.28 6.85
C MET A 216 4.50 15.64 7.75
N GLU A 217 4.20 14.46 8.30
CA GLU A 217 5.12 13.64 9.10
C GLU A 217 5.89 12.68 8.20
N TRP A 218 5.16 11.89 7.40
CA TRP A 218 5.75 10.89 6.51
C TRP A 218 6.66 11.54 5.49
N ASP A 219 6.20 12.53 4.74
CA ASP A 219 6.93 13.12 3.62
C ASP A 219 7.57 14.48 3.96
N GLN A 220 7.92 14.67 5.23
CA GLN A 220 8.44 15.93 5.75
C GLN A 220 9.61 16.47 4.91
N LYS A 221 10.50 15.59 4.42
CA LYS A 221 11.65 15.95 3.57
C LYS A 221 11.25 16.74 2.30
N ASN A 222 10.08 16.43 1.75
CA ASN A 222 9.57 17.05 0.52
C ASN A 222 8.60 18.21 0.80
N LEU A 223 7.94 18.21 1.96
CA LEU A 223 6.78 19.08 2.24
C LEU A 223 7.02 20.19 3.27
N ALA A 224 7.97 20.01 4.19
CA ALA A 224 8.19 20.94 5.29
C ALA A 224 8.45 22.37 4.81
N GLY A 225 7.70 23.32 5.39
CA GLY A 225 7.78 24.74 5.05
C GLY A 225 7.18 25.13 3.69
N ARG A 226 6.72 24.17 2.87
CA ARG A 226 6.17 24.42 1.53
C ARG A 226 4.65 24.31 1.50
N VAL A 227 4.09 23.31 2.18
CA VAL A 227 2.64 23.09 2.28
C VAL A 227 2.20 22.93 3.73
N ALA A 228 0.89 23.05 3.96
CA ALA A 228 0.21 22.71 5.19
C ALA A 228 -1.03 21.87 4.85
N VAL A 229 -1.48 21.05 5.81
CA VAL A 229 -2.65 20.19 5.64
C VAL A 229 -3.72 20.56 6.65
N ASN A 230 -4.92 20.83 6.14
CA ASN A 230 -6.11 21.05 6.94
C ASN A 230 -6.77 19.71 7.27
N GLY A 231 -7.58 19.67 8.31
CA GLY A 231 -8.35 18.47 8.61
C GLY A 231 -9.41 18.16 7.54
N VAL A 232 -9.70 16.88 7.40
CA VAL A 232 -10.61 16.33 6.39
C VAL A 232 -12.04 16.88 6.57
N VAL A 233 -12.54 16.91 7.80
CA VAL A 233 -13.90 17.39 8.09
C VAL A 233 -13.99 18.90 7.91
N GLU A 234 -12.98 19.66 8.32
CA GLU A 234 -12.94 21.12 8.15
C GLU A 234 -12.92 21.51 6.68
N SER A 235 -12.16 20.76 5.87
CA SER A 235 -12.10 20.98 4.41
C SER A 235 -13.43 20.65 3.75
N ALA A 236 -14.09 19.56 4.15
CA ALA A 236 -15.44 19.22 3.69
C ALA A 236 -16.46 20.31 4.05
N GLN A 237 -16.48 20.75 5.32
CA GLN A 237 -17.36 21.83 5.78
C GLN A 237 -17.16 23.14 4.99
N ARG A 238 -15.93 23.42 4.56
CA ARG A 238 -15.61 24.60 3.75
C ARG A 238 -16.14 24.50 2.32
N TYR A 239 -15.97 23.35 1.66
CA TYR A 239 -16.18 23.23 0.21
C TYR A 239 -17.52 22.61 -0.19
N LEU A 240 -18.13 21.73 0.62
CA LEU A 240 -19.42 21.11 0.27
C LEU A 240 -20.55 22.13 0.04
N PRO A 241 -20.70 23.21 0.85
CA PRO A 241 -21.70 24.25 0.56
C PRO A 241 -21.45 24.94 -0.78
N GLN A 242 -20.19 25.16 -1.16
CA GLN A 242 -19.82 25.77 -2.44
C GLN A 242 -20.13 24.84 -3.61
N MET A 243 -19.90 23.54 -3.46
CA MET A 243 -20.24 22.54 -4.48
C MET A 243 -21.75 22.47 -4.72
N ARG A 244 -22.56 22.46 -3.64
CA ARG A 244 -24.03 22.48 -3.76
C ARG A 244 -24.53 23.77 -4.40
N ALA A 245 -24.02 24.93 -3.96
CA ALA A 245 -24.36 26.23 -4.55
C ALA A 245 -23.92 26.34 -6.02
N GLY A 246 -22.82 25.67 -6.39
CA GLY A 246 -22.31 25.56 -7.75
C GLY A 246 -23.09 24.57 -8.64
N GLY A 247 -24.11 23.90 -8.11
CA GLY A 247 -25.00 23.04 -8.88
C GLY A 247 -24.62 21.56 -8.93
N ALA A 248 -23.88 21.05 -7.94
CA ALA A 248 -23.66 19.60 -7.81
C ALA A 248 -24.98 18.87 -7.54
N ASP A 249 -25.34 17.93 -8.44
CA ASP A 249 -26.48 17.04 -8.24
C ASP A 249 -26.17 15.95 -7.22
N ILE A 250 -24.93 15.41 -7.28
CA ILE A 250 -24.36 14.54 -6.26
C ILE A 250 -22.92 14.96 -5.95
N ILE A 251 -22.46 14.69 -4.73
CA ILE A 251 -21.07 14.88 -4.31
C ILE A 251 -20.47 13.54 -3.91
N VAL A 252 -19.40 13.17 -4.62
CA VAL A 252 -18.56 12.01 -4.35
C VAL A 252 -17.29 12.48 -3.65
N ALA A 253 -17.03 11.96 -2.45
CA ALA A 253 -15.76 12.16 -1.78
C ALA A 253 -14.77 11.08 -2.22
N LEU A 254 -13.60 11.52 -2.68
CA LEU A 254 -12.42 10.71 -2.92
C LEU A 254 -11.56 10.86 -1.65
N SER A 255 -11.66 9.90 -0.74
CA SER A 255 -11.04 9.97 0.57
C SER A 255 -9.97 8.90 0.67
N HIS A 256 -8.74 9.29 0.33
CA HIS A 256 -7.57 8.45 0.48
C HIS A 256 -7.25 8.24 1.97
N GLY A 257 -8.05 7.41 2.64
CA GLY A 257 -8.06 7.21 4.07
C GLY A 257 -9.12 6.18 4.47
N GLY A 258 -8.82 5.39 5.49
CA GLY A 258 -9.67 4.31 5.98
C GLY A 258 -10.75 4.75 6.97
N LEU A 259 -11.28 3.76 7.70
CA LEU A 259 -12.33 3.94 8.70
C LEU A 259 -11.78 3.76 10.11
N ASP A 260 -11.90 4.78 10.95
CA ASP A 260 -11.55 4.74 12.37
C ASP A 260 -12.65 5.37 13.23
N ALA A 261 -12.97 4.72 14.37
CA ALA A 261 -13.96 5.16 15.34
C ALA A 261 -13.38 5.89 16.55
N ALA A 262 -12.05 6.05 16.65
CA ALA A 262 -11.42 6.89 17.66
C ALA A 262 -11.96 8.33 17.61
N PRO A 263 -11.93 9.08 18.72
CA PRO A 263 -12.39 10.48 18.74
C PRO A 263 -11.73 11.31 17.64
N TYR A 264 -12.54 12.05 16.88
CA TYR A 264 -12.05 12.87 15.77
C TYR A 264 -11.02 13.90 16.22
N SER A 265 -9.97 14.06 15.41
CA SER A 265 -9.07 15.22 15.46
C SER A 265 -8.76 15.70 14.04
N PRO A 266 -8.40 16.98 13.84
CA PRO A 266 -8.01 17.49 12.53
C PRO A 266 -6.80 16.79 11.92
N THR A 267 -5.99 16.12 12.74
CA THR A 267 -4.81 15.35 12.33
C THR A 267 -5.09 13.85 12.24
N MET A 268 -6.36 13.41 12.22
CA MET A 268 -6.72 12.00 12.14
C MET A 268 -6.39 11.43 10.74
N GLU A 269 -5.67 10.30 10.71
CA GLU A 269 -5.30 9.58 9.48
C GLU A 269 -6.53 9.07 8.73
N ASN A 270 -7.31 8.23 9.41
CA ASN A 270 -8.45 7.50 8.85
C ASN A 270 -9.77 8.20 9.19
N ALA A 271 -9.95 9.41 8.66
CA ALA A 271 -11.07 10.29 9.00
C ALA A 271 -12.38 9.99 8.24
N SER A 272 -12.42 8.97 7.38
CA SER A 272 -13.53 8.74 6.44
C SER A 272 -14.86 8.39 7.14
N LEU A 273 -14.81 7.81 8.34
CA LEU A 273 -16.00 7.60 9.18
C LEU A 273 -16.68 8.92 9.56
N TYR A 274 -15.90 9.97 9.83
CA TYR A 274 -16.42 11.30 10.14
C TYR A 274 -16.80 12.08 8.87
N LEU A 275 -16.03 11.92 7.80
CA LEU A 275 -16.33 12.53 6.50
C LEU A 275 -17.72 12.12 5.98
N SER A 276 -18.12 10.86 6.17
CA SER A 276 -19.46 10.37 5.80
C SER A 276 -20.63 11.12 6.46
N LYS A 277 -20.38 11.88 7.54
CA LYS A 277 -21.39 12.67 8.27
C LYS A 277 -21.49 14.13 7.78
N THR A 278 -20.71 14.52 6.77
CA THR A 278 -20.61 15.91 6.31
C THR A 278 -21.61 16.29 5.21
N GLY A 279 -22.42 15.35 4.73
CA GLY A 279 -23.45 15.58 3.71
C GLY A 279 -23.02 15.24 2.27
N ILE A 280 -22.00 14.40 2.13
CA ILE A 280 -21.62 13.73 0.87
C ILE A 280 -22.65 12.64 0.48
N ASP A 281 -22.71 12.30 -0.81
CA ASP A 281 -23.67 11.32 -1.36
C ASP A 281 -23.06 9.93 -1.58
N ALA A 282 -21.74 9.86 -1.82
CA ALA A 282 -20.97 8.63 -1.96
C ALA A 282 -19.53 8.85 -1.47
N LEU A 283 -18.88 7.77 -1.03
CA LEU A 283 -17.55 7.80 -0.45
C LEU A 283 -16.68 6.71 -1.09
N LEU A 284 -15.66 7.13 -1.82
CA LEU A 284 -14.60 6.26 -2.33
C LEU A 284 -13.45 6.28 -1.32
N LEU A 285 -12.87 5.12 -1.03
CA LEU A 285 -11.92 4.91 0.06
C LEU A 285 -10.65 4.23 -0.47
N GLY A 286 -9.50 4.70 -0.01
CA GLY A 286 -8.19 4.10 -0.28
C GLY A 286 -7.33 3.90 0.98
N HIS A 287 -6.01 3.98 0.81
CA HIS A 287 -4.96 4.05 1.84
C HIS A 287 -4.72 2.77 2.64
N SER A 288 -5.77 2.17 3.20
CA SER A 288 -5.63 1.02 4.12
C SER A 288 -5.50 -0.33 3.39
N HIS A 289 -5.62 -0.35 2.06
CA HIS A 289 -5.58 -1.55 1.21
C HIS A 289 -6.60 -2.66 1.60
N LEU A 290 -7.66 -2.30 2.33
CA LEU A 290 -8.68 -3.25 2.78
C LEU A 290 -9.73 -3.47 1.70
N ILE A 291 -10.53 -4.52 1.87
CA ILE A 291 -11.70 -4.77 1.05
C ILE A 291 -12.94 -4.29 1.80
N PHE A 292 -13.67 -3.34 1.21
CA PHE A 292 -14.96 -2.89 1.70
C PHE A 292 -15.92 -2.69 0.52
N PRO A 293 -17.18 -3.16 0.56
CA PRO A 293 -17.76 -4.05 1.56
C PRO A 293 -17.21 -5.48 1.48
N LEU A 294 -17.73 -6.37 2.32
CA LEU A 294 -17.48 -7.81 2.25
C LEU A 294 -17.60 -8.30 0.79
N PRO A 295 -16.57 -8.95 0.22
CA PRO A 295 -16.60 -9.38 -1.16
C PRO A 295 -17.60 -10.52 -1.36
N LYS A 296 -18.31 -10.51 -2.50
CA LYS A 296 -19.32 -11.53 -2.85
C LYS A 296 -18.72 -12.84 -3.39
N GLU A 297 -17.46 -12.82 -3.80
CA GLU A 297 -16.76 -14.00 -4.31
C GLU A 297 -16.37 -14.94 -3.16
N THR A 298 -16.62 -16.24 -3.33
CA THR A 298 -16.28 -17.27 -2.34
C THR A 298 -14.77 -17.30 -2.14
N PRO A 299 -14.25 -17.26 -0.90
CA PRO A 299 -12.81 -17.35 -0.67
C PRO A 299 -12.29 -18.64 -1.30
N SER A 300 -11.34 -18.55 -2.24
CA SER A 300 -10.55 -19.75 -2.56
C SER A 300 -9.76 -20.14 -1.32
N ASN A 301 -9.61 -21.45 -1.11
CA ASN A 301 -8.97 -22.09 0.04
C ASN A 301 -7.49 -21.67 0.29
N THR A 302 -6.98 -20.67 -0.45
CA THR A 302 -5.60 -20.20 -0.49
C THR A 302 -5.40 -18.74 -0.03
N THR A 303 -6.45 -17.99 0.35
CA THR A 303 -6.29 -16.67 1.00
C THR A 303 -7.25 -16.52 2.18
N LYS A 304 -6.83 -17.00 3.36
CA LYS A 304 -7.39 -16.55 4.63
C LYS A 304 -7.19 -15.03 4.76
N LEU A 305 -8.30 -14.28 4.83
CA LEU A 305 -8.58 -13.22 5.81
C LEU A 305 -7.63 -12.00 5.95
N ALA A 306 -6.53 -11.86 5.23
CA ALA A 306 -5.59 -10.75 5.48
C ALA A 306 -6.12 -9.36 5.04
N THR A 307 -7.03 -9.30 4.07
CA THR A 307 -7.56 -8.04 3.50
C THR A 307 -9.04 -7.80 3.80
N ILE A 308 -9.73 -8.79 4.37
CA ILE A 308 -11.04 -8.64 4.99
C ILE A 308 -10.77 -8.45 6.48
N ASP A 309 -10.69 -7.20 6.93
CA ASP A 309 -10.51 -6.92 8.34
C ASP A 309 -11.86 -7.04 9.08
N PRO A 310 -12.04 -8.05 9.96
CA PRO A 310 -13.28 -8.19 10.73
C PRO A 310 -13.53 -7.03 11.69
N SER A 311 -12.53 -6.19 11.99
CA SER A 311 -12.69 -4.98 12.79
C SER A 311 -13.68 -4.00 12.14
N LEU A 312 -13.69 -3.91 10.80
CA LEU A 312 -14.59 -3.02 10.04
C LEU A 312 -16.06 -3.35 10.28
N ALA A 313 -16.39 -4.63 10.46
CA ALA A 313 -17.76 -5.09 10.73
C ALA A 313 -18.28 -4.65 12.11
N ASN A 314 -17.39 -4.29 13.03
CA ASN A 314 -17.74 -3.86 14.38
C ASN A 314 -17.74 -2.33 14.56
N LEU A 315 -17.42 -1.56 13.51
CA LEU A 315 -17.39 -0.11 13.60
C LEU A 315 -18.81 0.48 13.66
N PRO A 316 -19.03 1.51 14.50
CA PRO A 316 -20.34 2.13 14.65
C PRO A 316 -20.81 2.80 13.35
N GLY A 317 -22.04 2.50 12.94
CA GLY A 317 -22.65 3.08 11.73
C GLY A 317 -22.14 2.47 10.42
N VAL A 318 -21.33 1.41 10.47
CA VAL A 318 -20.82 0.71 9.29
C VAL A 318 -21.67 -0.53 9.00
N ASP A 319 -22.22 -0.61 7.80
CA ASP A 319 -22.80 -1.83 7.23
C ASP A 319 -21.77 -2.45 6.29
N PHE A 320 -20.97 -3.36 6.85
CA PHE A 320 -19.89 -4.04 6.14
C PHE A 320 -20.39 -4.97 5.03
N VAL A 321 -21.65 -5.39 5.08
CA VAL A 321 -22.22 -6.31 4.08
C VAL A 321 -22.74 -5.55 2.88
N ASN A 322 -23.49 -4.47 3.11
CA ASN A 322 -24.13 -3.71 2.04
C ASN A 322 -23.29 -2.51 1.55
N GLY A 323 -22.17 -2.22 2.21
CA GLY A 323 -21.25 -1.14 1.82
C GLY A 323 -21.78 0.24 2.15
N LEU A 324 -22.22 0.44 3.40
CA LEU A 324 -22.68 1.74 3.89
C LEU A 324 -21.84 2.20 5.08
N VAL A 325 -21.50 3.49 5.12
CA VAL A 325 -20.84 4.14 6.26
C VAL A 325 -21.70 5.34 6.69
N ASN A 326 -22.30 5.27 7.87
CA ASN A 326 -23.34 6.18 8.34
C ASN A 326 -24.48 6.39 7.30
N GLY A 327 -24.81 5.32 6.58
CA GLY A 327 -25.81 5.32 5.51
C GLY A 327 -25.35 5.99 4.21
N VAL A 328 -24.08 6.32 4.04
CA VAL A 328 -23.49 6.76 2.76
C VAL A 328 -22.91 5.52 2.05
N PRO A 329 -23.27 5.25 0.79
CA PRO A 329 -22.63 4.19 -0.01
C PRO A 329 -21.12 4.40 -0.09
N ALA A 330 -20.36 3.36 0.27
CA ALA A 330 -18.91 3.42 0.29
C ALA A 330 -18.26 2.12 -0.18
N VAL A 331 -17.12 2.22 -0.87
CA VAL A 331 -16.35 1.07 -1.35
C VAL A 331 -14.85 1.35 -1.18
N MET A 332 -14.07 0.29 -0.96
CA MET A 332 -12.60 0.30 -0.90
C MET A 332 -12.11 -0.91 -1.71
N PRO A 333 -11.49 -0.71 -2.89
CA PRO A 333 -11.18 -1.77 -3.83
C PRO A 333 -9.81 -2.44 -3.59
N GLN A 334 -9.38 -2.57 -2.33
CA GLN A 334 -8.06 -3.11 -1.99
C GLN A 334 -6.92 -2.25 -2.57
N SER A 335 -6.06 -2.82 -3.41
CA SER A 335 -4.87 -2.17 -3.96
C SER A 335 -4.33 -2.93 -5.19
N TRP A 336 -3.36 -2.34 -5.88
CA TRP A 336 -2.52 -2.94 -6.94
C TRP A 336 -3.28 -3.41 -8.18
N GLY A 337 -4.44 -2.80 -8.43
CA GLY A 337 -5.34 -3.19 -9.52
C GLY A 337 -6.06 -4.52 -9.28
N ARG A 338 -6.02 -5.08 -8.06
CA ARG A 338 -6.59 -6.41 -7.78
C ARG A 338 -8.11 -6.48 -7.86
N ARG A 339 -8.78 -5.35 -7.69
CA ARG A 339 -10.24 -5.26 -7.65
C ARG A 339 -10.73 -3.94 -8.27
N LEU A 340 -12.00 -3.93 -8.64
CA LEU A 340 -12.75 -2.75 -9.05
C LEU A 340 -13.85 -2.48 -8.02
N GLY A 341 -13.90 -1.25 -7.49
CA GLY A 341 -15.00 -0.78 -6.66
C GLY A 341 -16.17 -0.35 -7.54
N ILE A 342 -17.39 -0.71 -7.15
CA ILE A 342 -18.60 -0.38 -7.91
C ILE A 342 -19.71 0.04 -6.93
N ILE A 343 -20.14 1.29 -7.02
CA ILE A 343 -21.35 1.81 -6.35
C ILE A 343 -22.42 2.06 -7.40
N GLN A 344 -23.42 1.19 -7.47
CA GLN A 344 -24.59 1.35 -8.34
C GLN A 344 -25.66 2.17 -7.62
N LEU A 345 -25.61 3.49 -7.79
CA LEU A 345 -26.58 4.43 -7.26
C LEU A 345 -27.90 4.37 -8.03
N VAL A 346 -28.99 4.56 -7.30
CA VAL A 346 -30.30 4.89 -7.86
C VAL A 346 -30.65 6.31 -7.41
N LEU A 347 -30.67 7.25 -8.34
CA LEU A 347 -31.07 8.62 -8.08
C LEU A 347 -32.54 8.80 -8.47
N LYS A 348 -33.33 9.42 -7.61
CA LYS A 348 -34.72 9.79 -7.90
C LYS A 348 -34.86 11.31 -7.87
N TYR A 349 -35.47 11.87 -8.90
CA TYR A 349 -35.78 13.29 -8.93
C TYR A 349 -36.95 13.58 -8.00
N GLN A 350 -36.70 14.31 -6.92
CA GLN A 350 -37.69 14.62 -5.90
C GLN A 350 -37.58 16.07 -5.42
N GLY A 351 -38.69 16.80 -5.45
CA GLY A 351 -38.74 18.18 -4.93
C GLY A 351 -37.74 19.11 -5.61
N GLY A 352 -37.51 18.92 -6.90
CA GLY A 352 -36.61 19.76 -7.70
C GLY A 352 -35.12 19.39 -7.67
N LYS A 353 -34.74 18.25 -7.08
CA LYS A 353 -33.35 17.77 -7.00
C LYS A 353 -33.24 16.26 -7.15
N TRP A 354 -32.07 15.76 -7.51
CA TRP A 354 -31.78 14.34 -7.48
C TRP A 354 -31.45 13.90 -6.05
N VAL A 355 -32.02 12.78 -5.61
CA VAL A 355 -31.83 12.21 -4.27
C VAL A 355 -31.43 10.75 -4.39
N VAL A 356 -30.32 10.37 -3.74
CA VAL A 356 -29.86 8.98 -3.66
C VAL A 356 -30.87 8.13 -2.90
N GLN A 357 -31.37 7.08 -3.54
CA GLN A 357 -32.21 6.05 -2.93
C GLN A 357 -31.30 4.96 -2.35
N LYS A 358 -30.99 5.09 -1.05
CA LYS A 358 -29.96 4.30 -0.37
C LYS A 358 -30.31 2.82 -0.32
N GLU A 359 -31.58 2.51 -0.10
CA GLU A 359 -32.15 1.16 -0.05
C GLU A 359 -32.13 0.42 -1.38
N LEU A 360 -31.96 1.14 -2.49
CA LEU A 360 -31.84 0.58 -3.85
C LEU A 360 -30.40 0.60 -4.36
N THR A 361 -29.48 1.20 -3.60
CA THR A 361 -28.07 1.27 -3.96
C THR A 361 -27.41 -0.08 -3.72
N LYS A 362 -26.56 -0.52 -4.65
CA LYS A 362 -25.76 -1.73 -4.51
C LYS A 362 -24.28 -1.38 -4.55
N VAL A 363 -23.52 -1.97 -3.64
CA VAL A 363 -22.07 -1.78 -3.60
C VAL A 363 -21.37 -3.12 -3.71
N GLU A 364 -20.23 -3.14 -4.40
CA GLU A 364 -19.35 -4.30 -4.45
C GLU A 364 -17.89 -3.93 -4.75
N ALA A 365 -16.97 -4.72 -4.21
CA ALA A 365 -15.57 -4.76 -4.62
C ALA A 365 -15.33 -6.06 -5.40
N ARG A 366 -15.15 -5.96 -6.72
CA ARG A 366 -15.09 -7.08 -7.66
C ARG A 366 -13.62 -7.46 -7.96
N GLY A 367 -13.18 -8.65 -7.58
CA GLY A 367 -11.82 -9.15 -7.87
C GLY A 367 -11.68 -9.81 -9.23
N PHE A 368 -10.52 -10.41 -9.50
CA PHE A 368 -10.22 -11.09 -10.78
C PHE A 368 -10.86 -12.46 -10.96
N LYS A 369 -11.48 -13.05 -9.93
CA LYS A 369 -12.22 -14.29 -10.14
C LYS A 369 -13.64 -13.93 -10.58
N TYR A 370 -14.09 -14.55 -11.67
CA TYR A 370 -15.49 -14.44 -12.08
C TYR A 370 -16.41 -15.05 -11.01
N HIS A 371 -17.73 -14.89 -11.16
CA HIS A 371 -18.73 -15.42 -10.21
C HIS A 371 -18.61 -16.94 -9.94
N ASP A 372 -17.88 -17.69 -10.75
CA ASP A 372 -17.59 -19.11 -10.56
C ASP A 372 -16.48 -19.39 -9.53
N GLY A 373 -15.74 -18.37 -9.09
CA GLY A 373 -14.63 -18.49 -8.14
C GLY A 373 -13.38 -19.20 -8.68
N ILE A 374 -13.33 -19.49 -9.98
CA ILE A 374 -12.30 -20.31 -10.63
C ILE A 374 -11.67 -19.58 -11.82
N THR A 375 -12.50 -19.04 -12.71
CA THR A 375 -12.00 -18.38 -13.93
C THR A 375 -11.40 -17.03 -13.56
N THR A 376 -10.14 -16.82 -13.95
CA THR A 376 -9.44 -15.56 -13.73
C THR A 376 -9.63 -14.64 -14.94
N VAL A 377 -9.94 -13.37 -14.67
CA VAL A 377 -10.06 -12.31 -15.68
C VAL A 377 -8.75 -12.17 -16.45
N ALA A 378 -8.83 -12.20 -17.78
CA ALA A 378 -7.67 -12.01 -18.65
C ALA A 378 -7.17 -10.56 -18.59
N ALA A 379 -5.88 -10.36 -18.80
CA ALA A 379 -5.31 -9.03 -19.01
C ALA A 379 -5.82 -8.45 -20.34
N ASP A 380 -6.13 -7.16 -20.39
CA ASP A 380 -6.40 -6.44 -21.62
C ASP A 380 -5.06 -6.16 -22.33
N PRO A 381 -4.77 -6.82 -23.46
CA PRO A 381 -3.46 -6.72 -24.12
C PRO A 381 -3.22 -5.32 -24.71
N THR A 382 -4.27 -4.51 -24.89
CA THR A 382 -4.11 -3.13 -25.38
C THR A 382 -3.46 -2.23 -24.33
N MET A 383 -3.59 -2.55 -23.05
CA MET A 383 -2.99 -1.77 -21.96
C MET A 383 -1.47 -1.97 -21.89
N ALA A 384 -1.00 -3.23 -22.02
CA ALA A 384 0.42 -3.54 -22.04
C ALA A 384 1.16 -2.84 -23.20
N ALA A 385 0.53 -2.74 -24.36
CA ALA A 385 1.09 -2.09 -25.54
C ALA A 385 1.34 -0.57 -25.34
N LEU A 386 0.60 0.09 -24.45
CA LEU A 386 0.75 1.54 -24.19
C LEU A 386 2.04 1.89 -23.44
N ILE A 387 2.61 0.93 -22.72
CA ILE A 387 3.75 1.13 -21.82
C ILE A 387 4.89 0.14 -22.07
N GLU A 388 4.92 -0.52 -23.24
CA GLU A 388 5.90 -1.55 -23.54
C GLU A 388 7.35 -1.03 -23.42
N ALA A 389 7.60 0.20 -23.87
CA ALA A 389 8.91 0.82 -23.78
C ALA A 389 9.35 1.04 -22.31
N GLU A 390 8.44 1.54 -21.48
CA GLU A 390 8.67 1.76 -20.06
C GLU A 390 8.84 0.44 -19.30
N HIS A 391 8.02 -0.57 -19.61
CA HIS A 391 8.16 -1.91 -19.04
C HIS A 391 9.53 -2.51 -19.37
N ARG A 392 9.94 -2.49 -20.65
CA ARG A 392 11.27 -2.99 -21.08
C ARG A 392 12.40 -2.21 -20.41
N ALA A 393 12.26 -0.90 -20.27
CA ALA A 393 13.27 -0.06 -19.64
C ALA A 393 13.37 -0.32 -18.12
N ALA A 394 12.24 -0.49 -17.44
CA ALA A 394 12.19 -0.82 -16.02
C ALA A 394 12.76 -2.23 -15.75
N SER A 395 12.45 -3.23 -16.58
CA SER A 395 13.06 -4.58 -16.49
C SER A 395 14.56 -4.54 -16.80
N ALA A 396 14.99 -3.76 -17.81
CA ALA A 396 16.42 -3.55 -18.04
C ALA A 396 17.10 -2.90 -16.83
N TYR A 397 16.47 -1.90 -16.21
CA TYR A 397 16.93 -1.25 -14.99
C TYR A 397 17.00 -2.22 -13.80
N ALA A 398 15.98 -3.06 -13.61
CA ALA A 398 15.94 -4.11 -12.58
C ALA A 398 17.18 -5.01 -12.61
N ASN A 399 17.67 -5.29 -13.83
CA ASN A 399 18.84 -6.13 -14.08
C ASN A 399 20.17 -5.38 -14.12
N GLN A 400 20.18 -4.04 -14.04
CA GLN A 400 21.43 -3.27 -13.94
C GLN A 400 22.13 -3.54 -12.61
N ALA A 401 23.45 -3.41 -12.61
CA ALA A 401 24.25 -3.50 -11.40
C ALA A 401 23.85 -2.40 -10.41
N LEU A 402 23.62 -2.79 -9.15
CA LEU A 402 23.31 -1.89 -8.04
C LEU A 402 24.53 -1.08 -7.58
N GLY A 403 25.74 -1.52 -7.95
CA GLY A 403 27.00 -0.93 -7.53
C GLY A 403 27.67 -1.67 -6.36
N SER A 404 27.02 -2.69 -5.80
CA SER A 404 27.56 -3.54 -4.75
C SER A 404 27.74 -4.98 -5.20
N SER A 405 28.71 -5.68 -4.62
CA SER A 405 28.87 -7.13 -4.77
C SER A 405 28.84 -7.85 -3.43
N THR A 406 28.54 -9.14 -3.47
CA THR A 406 28.56 -10.03 -2.29
C THR A 406 29.38 -11.27 -2.56
N ASP A 407 30.11 -11.76 -1.56
CA ASP A 407 30.86 -13.01 -1.61
C ASP A 407 30.10 -14.24 -1.08
N PHE A 408 28.80 -14.09 -0.80
CA PHE A 408 27.98 -15.17 -0.25
C PHE A 408 26.54 -15.10 -0.73
N GLU A 409 25.92 -16.28 -0.81
CA GLU A 409 24.51 -16.44 -1.13
C GLU A 409 23.66 -16.02 0.08
N MET A 410 22.58 -15.28 -0.19
CA MET A 410 21.64 -14.80 0.81
C MET A 410 20.34 -15.57 0.67
N SER A 411 20.05 -16.43 1.64
CA SER A 411 18.91 -17.33 1.58
C SER A 411 18.11 -17.39 2.87
N THR A 412 16.91 -17.97 2.78
CA THR A 412 16.08 -18.30 3.96
C THR A 412 15.75 -19.79 4.03
N TYR A 413 16.39 -20.64 3.22
CA TYR A 413 16.17 -22.09 3.22
C TYR A 413 16.34 -22.71 4.60
N PHE A 414 17.29 -22.18 5.39
CA PHE A 414 17.60 -22.66 6.73
C PHE A 414 17.48 -21.55 7.79
N ALA A 415 16.70 -20.51 7.52
CA ALA A 415 16.51 -19.40 8.45
C ALA A 415 15.96 -19.85 9.82
N LEU A 416 15.14 -20.90 9.80
CA LEU A 416 14.55 -21.54 10.97
C LEU A 416 15.57 -22.29 11.85
N VAL A 417 16.80 -22.44 11.39
CA VAL A 417 17.87 -23.19 12.08
C VAL A 417 19.20 -22.43 12.06
N GLY A 418 19.15 -21.10 12.04
CA GLY A 418 20.30 -20.24 12.30
C GLY A 418 20.97 -19.62 11.06
N ASP A 419 20.45 -19.86 9.85
CA ASP A 419 20.86 -19.08 8.68
C ASP A 419 20.33 -17.65 8.79
N VAL A 420 21.20 -16.66 8.88
CA VAL A 420 20.82 -15.24 8.89
C VAL A 420 21.25 -14.50 7.63
N SER A 421 21.73 -15.22 6.61
CA SER A 421 22.39 -14.63 5.43
C SER A 421 21.51 -13.58 4.73
N ALA A 422 20.22 -13.85 4.54
CA ALA A 422 19.27 -12.89 3.96
C ALA A 422 18.69 -11.87 4.96
N ILE A 423 18.75 -12.15 6.27
CA ILE A 423 18.04 -11.35 7.29
C ILE A 423 18.96 -10.33 7.95
N GLN A 424 20.23 -10.68 8.17
CA GLN A 424 21.19 -9.80 8.83
C GLN A 424 21.41 -8.52 8.04
N ILE A 425 21.51 -8.59 6.72
CA ILE A 425 21.69 -7.41 5.86
C ILE A 425 20.49 -6.45 5.94
N VAL A 426 19.27 -6.98 6.02
CA VAL A 426 18.05 -6.20 6.25
C VAL A 426 18.13 -5.49 7.60
N ASN A 427 18.46 -6.24 8.66
CA ASN A 427 18.59 -5.67 10.00
C ASN A 427 19.69 -4.59 10.07
N GLN A 428 20.81 -4.77 9.39
CA GLN A 428 21.88 -3.78 9.31
C GLN A 428 21.42 -2.50 8.63
N ALA A 429 20.70 -2.61 7.50
CA ALA A 429 20.14 -1.45 6.80
C ALA A 429 19.14 -0.67 7.68
N GLN A 430 18.28 -1.37 8.41
CA GLN A 430 17.31 -0.78 9.31
C GLN A 430 17.98 -0.06 10.50
N ILE A 431 19.01 -0.67 11.10
CA ILE A 431 19.81 -0.06 12.19
C ILE A 431 20.52 1.20 11.69
N ASP A 432 21.18 1.13 10.53
CA ASP A 432 21.90 2.27 9.93
C ASP A 432 20.96 3.45 9.69
N TYR A 433 19.79 3.18 9.12
CA TYR A 433 18.77 4.21 8.87
C TYR A 433 18.31 4.90 10.16
N VAL A 434 17.89 4.13 11.18
CA VAL A 434 17.39 4.69 12.45
C VAL A 434 18.47 5.47 13.19
N ASN A 435 19.71 4.96 13.20
CA ASN A 435 20.84 5.70 13.80
C ASN A 435 21.08 7.03 13.09
N ASN A 436 21.04 7.05 11.76
CA ASN A 436 21.20 8.29 11.00
C ASN A 436 20.07 9.29 11.29
N VAL A 437 18.82 8.84 11.37
CA VAL A 437 17.67 9.68 11.76
C VAL A 437 17.90 10.28 13.15
N ILE A 438 18.23 9.47 14.16
CA ILE A 438 18.49 9.94 15.53
C ILE A 438 19.66 10.93 15.58
N ALA A 439 20.71 10.68 14.81
CA ALA A 439 21.91 11.52 14.78
C ALA A 439 21.63 12.91 14.18
N THR A 440 20.84 12.96 13.10
CA THR A 440 20.64 14.15 12.24
C THR A 440 19.34 14.90 12.49
N SER A 441 18.40 14.34 13.23
CA SER A 441 17.10 14.97 13.49
C SER A 441 17.23 16.31 14.24
N SER A 442 16.43 17.29 13.81
CA SER A 442 16.22 18.55 14.52
C SER A 442 15.10 18.48 15.57
N ASP A 443 14.33 17.38 15.59
CA ASP A 443 13.32 17.13 16.61
C ASP A 443 14.02 16.78 17.95
N SER A 444 13.74 17.57 18.98
CA SER A 444 14.40 17.42 20.29
C SER A 444 14.08 16.09 21.00
N VAL A 445 12.91 15.49 20.74
CA VAL A 445 12.52 14.19 21.30
C VAL A 445 13.29 13.08 20.60
N ILE A 446 13.32 13.08 19.27
CA ILE A 446 14.10 12.10 18.50
C ILE A 446 15.60 12.21 18.81
N ALA A 447 16.13 13.43 18.84
CA ALA A 447 17.54 13.68 19.14
C ALA A 447 17.92 13.25 20.57
N SER A 448 16.97 13.20 21.52
CA SER A 448 17.22 12.73 22.89
C SER A 448 17.56 11.24 22.98
N TYR A 449 17.28 10.47 21.91
CA TYR A 449 17.48 9.03 21.88
C TYR A 449 18.90 8.56 21.53
N LYS A 450 19.84 9.48 21.32
CA LYS A 450 21.22 9.17 20.89
C LYS A 450 21.99 8.18 21.77
N SER A 451 21.62 8.04 23.05
CA SER A 451 22.28 7.11 23.99
C SER A 451 21.55 5.77 24.16
N ILE A 452 20.45 5.55 23.45
CA ILE A 452 19.67 4.31 23.55
C ILE A 452 20.15 3.35 22.45
N PRO A 453 20.53 2.10 22.78
CA PRO A 453 20.90 1.11 21.78
C PRO A 453 19.81 0.86 20.74
N VAL A 454 20.18 0.89 19.46
CA VAL A 454 19.33 0.50 18.34
C VAL A 454 19.56 -0.96 17.99
N ILE A 455 18.49 -1.74 17.96
CA ILE A 455 18.43 -3.11 17.46
C ILE A 455 17.44 -3.17 16.30
N SER A 456 17.50 -4.22 15.50
CA SER A 456 16.50 -4.45 14.45
C SER A 456 15.97 -5.86 14.51
N CYS A 457 14.68 -6.01 14.23
CA CYS A 457 13.95 -7.27 14.25
C CYS A 457 13.16 -7.44 12.95
N SER A 458 13.55 -8.43 12.14
CA SER A 458 12.96 -8.73 10.84
C SER A 458 12.68 -10.22 10.68
N ALA A 459 11.59 -10.56 9.99
CA ALA A 459 11.19 -11.94 9.73
C ALA A 459 11.74 -12.47 8.40
N PRO A 460 12.00 -13.79 8.27
CA PRO A 460 12.25 -14.42 6.99
C PRO A 460 10.94 -14.61 6.22
N PHE A 461 10.42 -13.53 5.64
CA PHE A 461 9.06 -13.48 5.07
C PHE A 461 8.74 -14.59 4.05
N ARG A 462 9.73 -14.97 3.24
CA ARG A 462 9.68 -16.14 2.36
C ARG A 462 10.47 -17.27 3.00
N ALA A 463 9.83 -18.17 3.73
CA ALA A 463 10.50 -19.32 4.34
C ALA A 463 9.58 -20.56 4.37
N GLY A 464 8.92 -20.85 3.25
CA GLY A 464 8.12 -22.05 3.05
C GLY A 464 6.63 -21.91 3.35
N ARG A 465 6.09 -20.70 3.52
CA ARG A 465 4.66 -20.49 3.81
C ARG A 465 3.79 -20.92 2.62
N ASN A 466 4.21 -20.56 1.41
CA ASN A 466 3.46 -20.79 0.17
C ASN A 466 3.96 -22.04 -0.60
N GLY A 467 4.66 -22.95 0.08
CA GLY A 467 5.16 -24.19 -0.50
C GLY A 467 6.68 -24.25 -0.65
N PRO A 468 7.23 -25.33 -1.24
CA PRO A 468 8.66 -25.62 -1.28
C PRO A 468 9.48 -24.66 -2.16
N THR A 469 8.82 -23.75 -2.89
CA THR A 469 9.45 -22.72 -3.72
C THR A 469 9.41 -21.32 -3.09
N ASP A 470 8.82 -21.17 -1.91
CA ASP A 470 8.60 -19.88 -1.23
C ASP A 470 9.76 -19.51 -0.30
N PHE A 471 10.94 -19.30 -0.88
CA PHE A 471 12.15 -18.92 -0.15
C PHE A 471 12.82 -17.71 -0.81
N THR A 472 13.50 -16.90 0.00
CA THR A 472 14.45 -15.92 -0.51
C THR A 472 15.70 -16.67 -0.97
N ASP A 473 16.12 -16.39 -2.20
CA ASP A 473 17.29 -16.95 -2.85
C ASP A 473 17.93 -15.83 -3.69
N THR A 474 18.85 -15.09 -3.06
CA THR A 474 19.51 -13.93 -3.66
C THR A 474 21.01 -14.19 -3.79
N ALA A 475 21.61 -13.72 -4.89
CA ALA A 475 23.03 -13.90 -5.17
C ALA A 475 23.46 -15.39 -5.22
N LYS A 476 22.63 -16.23 -5.85
CA LYS A 476 22.87 -17.66 -5.97
C LYS A 476 24.26 -17.99 -6.51
N GLY A 477 24.97 -18.87 -5.81
CA GLY A 477 26.33 -19.31 -6.18
C GLY A 477 27.43 -18.30 -5.87
N ALA A 478 27.11 -17.17 -5.20
CA ALA A 478 28.12 -16.24 -4.72
C ALA A 478 29.11 -16.93 -3.77
N SER A 479 30.40 -16.65 -3.99
CA SER A 479 31.49 -17.13 -3.15
C SER A 479 32.64 -16.11 -3.17
N PRO A 480 33.63 -16.18 -2.26
CA PRO A 480 34.82 -15.34 -2.36
C PRO A 480 35.57 -15.47 -3.69
N ALA A 481 35.49 -16.63 -4.35
CA ALA A 481 36.10 -16.88 -5.66
C ALA A 481 35.23 -16.36 -6.83
N HIS A 482 33.92 -16.28 -6.64
CA HIS A 482 32.96 -15.82 -7.63
C HIS A 482 31.96 -14.84 -6.98
N PRO A 483 32.38 -13.59 -6.68
CA PRO A 483 31.47 -12.61 -6.11
C PRO A 483 30.31 -12.32 -7.06
N TYR A 484 29.11 -12.18 -6.51
CA TYR A 484 27.93 -11.82 -7.26
C TYR A 484 27.74 -10.30 -7.22
N HIS A 485 27.59 -9.69 -8.39
CA HIS A 485 27.25 -8.27 -8.48
C HIS A 485 25.75 -8.10 -8.30
N LEU A 486 25.35 -7.47 -7.19
CA LEU A 486 23.95 -7.21 -6.90
C LEU A 486 23.37 -6.32 -7.99
N GLN A 487 22.13 -6.60 -8.32
CA GLN A 487 21.30 -5.89 -9.28
C GLN A 487 20.27 -5.04 -8.54
N VAL A 488 19.72 -4.04 -9.23
CA VAL A 488 18.71 -3.12 -8.67
C VAL A 488 17.50 -3.87 -8.09
N ARG A 489 17.14 -5.03 -8.64
CA ARG A 489 16.03 -5.85 -8.16
C ARG A 489 16.29 -6.60 -6.84
N ASN A 490 17.55 -6.87 -6.49
CA ASN A 490 17.87 -7.76 -5.35
C ASN A 490 17.38 -7.28 -3.97
N PRO A 491 17.29 -5.98 -3.64
CA PRO A 491 16.67 -5.54 -2.40
C PRO A 491 15.22 -6.05 -2.22
N GLY A 492 14.45 -6.12 -3.31
CA GLY A 492 13.08 -6.64 -3.27
C GLY A 492 13.00 -8.16 -3.06
N ASP A 493 14.07 -8.89 -3.38
CA ASP A 493 14.18 -10.31 -3.03
C ASP A 493 14.48 -10.52 -1.53
N LEU A 494 15.27 -9.62 -0.95
CA LEU A 494 15.66 -9.70 0.46
C LEU A 494 14.55 -9.23 1.41
N TYR A 495 13.68 -8.31 0.96
CA TYR A 495 12.54 -7.82 1.73
C TYR A 495 11.25 -7.88 0.89
N LEU A 496 10.34 -8.82 1.20
CA LEU A 496 9.18 -9.14 0.36
C LEU A 496 8.20 -7.98 0.15
N TYR A 497 7.92 -7.19 1.19
CA TYR A 497 6.86 -6.19 1.17
C TYR A 497 7.41 -4.83 0.76
N SER A 498 7.08 -4.39 -0.47
CA SER A 498 7.47 -3.06 -0.99
C SER A 498 6.67 -1.91 -0.36
N ASN A 499 5.56 -2.23 0.31
CA ASN A 499 4.62 -1.29 0.92
C ASN A 499 4.67 -1.32 2.46
N ASN A 500 5.75 -1.82 3.05
CA ASN A 500 5.97 -1.77 4.49
C ASN A 500 7.03 -0.73 4.81
N ASP A 501 6.62 0.34 5.47
CA ASP A 501 7.51 1.42 5.89
C ASP A 501 8.37 1.03 7.09
N LEU A 502 9.56 1.62 7.17
CA LEU A 502 10.41 1.43 8.34
C LEU A 502 9.83 2.24 9.51
N HIS A 503 9.55 1.57 10.62
CA HIS A 503 9.18 2.23 11.87
C HIS A 503 10.21 1.92 12.95
N ALA A 504 10.30 2.80 13.95
CA ALA A 504 11.08 2.54 15.16
C ALA A 504 10.19 2.63 16.39
N VAL A 505 10.30 1.64 17.28
CA VAL A 505 9.60 1.62 18.57
C VAL A 505 10.60 1.68 19.73
N LYS A 506 10.24 2.37 20.81
CA LYS A 506 11.04 2.41 22.04
C LYS A 506 10.46 1.42 23.05
N ILE A 507 11.26 0.45 23.47
CA ILE A 507 10.80 -0.66 24.30
C ILE A 507 11.72 -0.90 25.50
N SER A 508 11.19 -1.59 26.51
CA SER A 508 11.97 -2.06 27.66
C SER A 508 12.63 -3.41 27.41
N GLY A 509 13.55 -3.84 28.27
CA GLY A 509 14.14 -5.18 28.23
C GLY A 509 13.11 -6.28 28.46
N ALA A 510 12.08 -6.02 29.27
CA ALA A 510 10.95 -6.93 29.44
C ALA A 510 10.15 -7.09 28.13
N ASP A 511 9.90 -5.98 27.42
CA ASP A 511 9.24 -6.01 26.12
C ASP A 511 10.06 -6.77 25.07
N LEU A 512 11.39 -6.56 25.04
CA LEU A 512 12.28 -7.27 24.13
C LEU A 512 12.23 -8.79 24.39
N LYS A 513 12.27 -9.20 25.66
CA LYS A 513 12.12 -10.62 26.02
C LYS A 513 10.76 -11.16 25.56
N ASN A 514 9.67 -10.43 25.79
CA ASN A 514 8.33 -10.84 25.35
C ASN A 514 8.22 -10.92 23.82
N TRP A 515 8.89 -10.01 23.09
CA TRP A 515 8.99 -10.04 21.64
C TRP A 515 9.66 -11.33 21.16
N LEU A 516 10.83 -11.66 21.73
CA LEU A 516 11.57 -12.87 21.38
C LEU A 516 10.80 -14.15 21.77
N GLU A 517 10.13 -14.16 22.92
CA GLU A 517 9.24 -15.28 23.32
C GLU A 517 8.09 -15.46 22.34
N LYS A 518 7.51 -14.36 21.83
CA LYS A 518 6.48 -14.40 20.80
C LYS A 518 7.02 -14.99 19.50
N SER A 519 8.19 -14.54 19.04
CA SER A 519 8.88 -15.12 17.87
C SER A 519 9.17 -16.61 18.05
N ALA A 520 9.61 -17.03 19.24
CA ALA A 520 9.95 -18.42 19.55
C ALA A 520 8.74 -19.38 19.54
N GLN A 521 7.50 -18.88 19.46
CA GLN A 521 6.29 -19.70 19.30
C GLN A 521 6.25 -20.46 17.97
N GLN A 522 7.06 -20.02 16.99
CA GLN A 522 7.19 -20.69 15.69
C GLN A 522 7.63 -22.16 15.82
N PHE A 523 8.38 -22.48 16.88
CA PHE A 523 8.94 -23.82 17.08
C PHE A 523 8.02 -24.73 17.89
N ALA A 524 8.02 -26.04 17.60
CA ALA A 524 7.39 -27.04 18.45
C ALA A 524 8.10 -27.14 19.80
N GLN A 525 7.40 -27.64 20.83
CA GLN A 525 8.06 -28.07 22.06
C GLN A 525 8.67 -29.46 21.82
N ILE A 526 9.99 -29.58 21.94
CA ILE A 526 10.73 -30.82 21.74
C ILE A 526 10.79 -31.61 23.04
N ASN A 527 10.46 -32.90 22.98
CA ASN A 527 10.68 -33.86 24.05
C ASN A 527 11.99 -34.64 23.78
N PRO A 528 13.08 -34.38 24.54
CA PRO A 528 14.37 -35.03 24.29
C PRO A 528 14.34 -36.56 24.46
N ALA A 529 13.39 -37.09 25.25
CA ALA A 529 13.28 -38.53 25.54
C ALA A 529 12.51 -39.30 24.46
N LEU A 530 11.77 -38.62 23.58
CA LEU A 530 10.97 -39.26 22.54
C LEU A 530 11.88 -39.82 21.44
N SER A 531 11.68 -41.09 21.07
CA SER A 531 12.48 -41.78 20.05
C SER A 531 11.93 -41.66 18.63
N THR A 532 10.70 -41.18 18.47
CA THR A 532 10.08 -40.94 17.16
C THR A 532 10.46 -39.56 16.63
N ASP A 533 10.24 -39.36 15.33
CA ASP A 533 10.41 -38.07 14.66
C ASP A 533 9.63 -36.95 15.35
N GLN A 534 10.25 -35.79 15.45
CA GLN A 534 9.64 -34.57 15.96
C GLN A 534 9.86 -33.43 14.96
N ASP A 535 8.79 -32.80 14.52
CA ASP A 535 8.87 -31.62 13.66
C ASP A 535 9.28 -30.40 14.47
N LEU A 536 10.39 -29.75 14.09
CA LEU A 536 10.85 -28.51 14.72
C LEU A 536 9.91 -27.35 14.44
N VAL A 537 9.38 -27.29 13.21
CA VAL A 537 8.44 -26.28 12.76
C VAL A 537 7.16 -26.97 12.28
N PRO A 538 6.12 -27.05 13.13
CA PRO A 538 4.90 -27.79 12.82
C PRO A 538 3.96 -27.03 11.88
N SER A 539 4.14 -25.72 11.70
CA SER A 539 3.33 -24.91 10.78
C SER A 539 4.11 -23.72 10.21
N TYR A 540 4.02 -23.53 8.90
CA TYR A 540 4.60 -22.38 8.18
C TYR A 540 3.62 -21.21 8.03
N SER A 541 2.38 -21.39 8.48
CA SER A 541 1.28 -20.45 8.23
C SER A 541 1.48 -19.05 8.83
N THR A 542 2.34 -18.92 9.84
CA THR A 542 2.64 -17.66 10.53
C THR A 542 4.14 -17.37 10.59
N ILE A 543 4.92 -17.90 9.64
CA ILE A 543 6.39 -17.74 9.60
C ILE A 543 6.86 -16.29 9.62
N TYR A 544 6.04 -15.40 9.07
CA TYR A 544 6.23 -13.95 9.10
C TYR A 544 6.11 -13.36 10.51
N ASN A 545 5.84 -14.15 11.57
CA ASN A 545 5.89 -13.78 12.98
C ASN A 545 7.13 -14.29 13.72
N LEU A 546 8.06 -14.98 13.04
CA LEU A 546 9.39 -15.26 13.58
C LEU A 546 10.30 -14.08 13.27
N ASP A 547 10.40 -13.11 14.19
CA ASP A 547 11.40 -12.05 14.04
C ASP A 547 12.75 -12.52 14.55
N VAL A 548 13.78 -12.36 13.71
CA VAL A 548 15.17 -12.55 14.05
C VAL A 548 15.76 -11.19 14.37
N CYS A 549 16.00 -10.95 15.66
CA CYS A 549 16.58 -9.70 16.13
C CYS A 549 18.11 -9.71 16.05
N TYR A 550 18.70 -8.56 15.69
CA TYR A 550 20.13 -8.34 15.55
C TYR A 550 20.51 -6.95 16.10
N ALA A 551 21.75 -6.84 16.57
CA ALA A 551 22.40 -5.58 16.89
C ALA A 551 23.80 -5.59 16.28
N SER A 552 24.30 -4.41 15.90
CA SER A 552 25.65 -4.24 15.38
C SER A 552 26.69 -4.94 16.27
N ASP A 553 27.76 -5.43 15.63
CA ASP A 553 28.85 -6.16 16.27
C ASP A 553 28.44 -7.44 17.03
N ASN A 554 27.26 -7.99 16.72
CA ASN A 554 26.65 -9.10 17.44
C ASN A 554 26.48 -8.83 18.94
N ALA A 555 26.20 -7.57 19.30
CA ALA A 555 26.03 -7.17 20.69
C ALA A 555 24.83 -7.85 21.35
N LEU A 556 23.74 -8.08 20.61
CA LEU A 556 22.57 -8.83 21.11
C LEU A 556 22.81 -10.33 20.96
N ARG A 557 22.65 -11.08 22.05
CA ARG A 557 22.72 -12.55 22.09
C ARG A 557 21.55 -13.12 22.87
N TYR A 558 20.95 -14.20 22.38
CA TYR A 558 19.92 -14.97 23.09
C TYR A 558 19.90 -16.42 22.62
N GLN A 559 19.34 -17.32 23.44
CA GLN A 559 19.12 -18.70 23.05
C GLN A 559 17.64 -19.08 23.17
N ILE A 560 17.20 -19.99 22.30
CA ILE A 560 15.85 -20.55 22.30
C ILE A 560 15.92 -21.99 22.83
N ASP A 561 15.33 -22.23 23.99
CA ASP A 561 15.16 -23.56 24.58
C ASP A 561 13.82 -24.15 24.10
N VAL A 562 13.86 -24.92 23.01
CA VAL A 562 12.67 -25.56 22.45
C VAL A 562 12.13 -26.70 23.32
N THR A 563 12.83 -27.12 24.39
CA THR A 563 12.30 -28.11 25.33
C THR A 563 11.32 -27.51 26.33
N ARG A 564 11.36 -26.18 26.50
CA ARG A 564 10.50 -25.43 27.41
C ARG A 564 9.13 -25.10 26.79
N PRO A 565 8.10 -24.94 27.63
CA PRO A 565 6.80 -24.47 27.18
C PRO A 565 6.90 -23.08 26.55
N ILE A 566 5.97 -22.77 25.65
CA ILE A 566 5.81 -21.45 25.04
C ILE A 566 5.74 -20.36 26.14
N GLY A 567 6.45 -19.25 25.94
CA GLY A 567 6.53 -18.14 26.89
C GLY A 567 7.63 -18.27 27.94
N SER A 568 8.46 -19.32 27.87
CA SER A 568 9.61 -19.51 28.75
C SER A 568 10.83 -20.09 28.02
N ARG A 569 10.95 -19.82 26.71
CA ARG A 569 11.99 -20.40 25.84
C ARG A 569 13.24 -19.53 25.74
N ILE A 570 13.14 -18.22 25.96
CA ILE A 570 14.26 -17.30 25.80
C ILE A 570 15.15 -17.34 27.04
N VAL A 571 16.41 -17.73 26.84
CA VAL A 571 17.46 -17.78 27.87
C VAL A 571 18.74 -17.09 27.39
N GLU A 572 19.66 -16.80 28.30
CA GLU A 572 20.96 -16.15 28.00
C GLU A 572 20.82 -14.83 27.20
N LEU A 573 19.73 -14.10 27.44
CA LEU A 573 19.47 -12.80 26.79
C LEU A 573 20.44 -11.74 27.32
N SER A 574 21.33 -11.27 26.45
CA SER A 574 22.37 -10.29 26.79
C SER A 574 22.58 -9.26 25.69
N TYR A 575 23.04 -8.08 26.08
CA TYR A 575 23.49 -7.01 25.20
C TYR A 575 24.93 -6.62 25.56
N ALA A 576 25.83 -6.60 24.58
CA ALA A 576 27.25 -6.35 24.77
C ALA A 576 27.86 -7.21 25.90
N ALA A 577 27.51 -8.50 25.93
CA ALA A 577 27.91 -9.49 26.95
C ALA A 577 27.39 -9.24 28.39
N HIS A 578 26.47 -8.28 28.58
CA HIS A 578 25.82 -8.03 29.87
C HIS A 578 24.36 -8.54 29.82
N PRO A 579 23.88 -9.26 30.86
CA PRO A 579 22.49 -9.66 30.93
C PRO A 579 21.54 -8.46 30.82
N ILE A 580 20.48 -8.59 30.02
CA ILE A 580 19.47 -7.53 29.86
C ILE A 580 18.54 -7.53 31.08
N SER A 581 18.45 -6.38 31.76
CA SER A 581 17.48 -6.11 32.81
C SER A 581 16.12 -5.75 32.22
N GLU A 582 15.04 -6.02 32.95
CA GLU A 582 13.67 -5.66 32.54
C GLU A 582 13.49 -4.15 32.25
N ARG A 583 14.32 -3.31 32.87
CA ARG A 583 14.25 -1.84 32.75
C ARG A 583 15.19 -1.24 31.71
N ASP A 584 16.06 -2.04 31.11
CA ASP A 584 16.93 -1.55 30.04
C ASP A 584 16.08 -1.05 28.88
N THR A 585 16.56 -0.06 28.15
CA THR A 585 15.79 0.57 27.07
C THR A 585 16.46 0.30 25.74
N PHE A 586 15.66 -0.04 24.74
CA PHE A 586 16.09 -0.27 23.38
C PHE A 586 15.20 0.49 22.40
N ILE A 587 15.77 0.81 21.25
CA ILE A 587 15.01 1.20 20.06
C ILE A 587 15.04 0.01 19.11
N VAL A 588 13.87 -0.47 18.71
CA VAL A 588 13.75 -1.51 17.70
C VAL A 588 13.35 -0.87 16.39
N ALA A 589 14.23 -0.96 15.40
CA ALA A 589 13.89 -0.75 14.00
C ALA A 589 13.11 -1.98 13.48
N THR A 590 11.96 -1.75 12.89
CA THR A 590 11.06 -2.80 12.38
C THR A 590 10.19 -2.22 11.26
N ASN A 591 9.11 -2.90 10.89
CA ASN A 591 8.13 -2.38 9.96
C ASN A 591 6.89 -1.78 10.65
N ASP A 592 6.21 -0.91 9.91
CA ASP A 592 4.88 -0.40 10.20
C ASP A 592 3.86 -1.44 10.69
N TYR A 593 3.75 -2.60 10.02
CA TYR A 593 2.87 -3.69 10.41
C TYR A 593 3.13 -4.14 11.85
N ARG A 594 4.39 -4.38 12.20
CA ARG A 594 4.81 -4.76 13.55
C ARG A 594 4.58 -3.64 14.54
N ALA A 595 5.04 -2.43 14.22
CA ALA A 595 4.93 -1.28 15.10
C ALA A 595 3.47 -0.97 15.47
N ALA A 596 2.53 -1.18 14.54
CA ALA A 596 1.09 -1.03 14.75
C ALA A 596 0.41 -2.22 15.49
N GLY A 597 1.14 -3.28 15.80
CA GLY A 597 0.67 -4.44 16.57
C GLY A 597 0.35 -5.70 15.75
N GLY A 598 0.71 -5.70 14.47
CA GLY A 598 0.66 -6.87 13.61
C GLY A 598 1.39 -8.08 14.21
N GLY A 599 0.72 -9.24 14.20
CA GLY A 599 1.22 -10.47 14.81
C GLY A 599 0.92 -10.62 16.30
N ASN A 600 0.26 -9.63 16.93
CA ASN A 600 -0.09 -9.60 18.35
C ASN A 600 1.14 -9.78 19.25
N PHE A 601 2.18 -8.98 19.00
CA PHE A 601 3.38 -8.94 19.83
C PHE A 601 3.07 -8.20 21.14
N PRO A 602 3.32 -8.80 22.32
CA PRO A 602 2.91 -8.21 23.59
C PRO A 602 3.46 -6.79 23.79
N GLY A 603 2.55 -5.82 24.01
CA GLY A 603 2.90 -4.44 24.29
C GLY A 603 3.35 -3.62 23.08
N ILE A 604 3.19 -4.14 21.87
CA ILE A 604 3.43 -3.42 20.61
C ILE A 604 2.07 -3.26 19.94
N ASP A 605 1.47 -2.09 20.04
CA ASP A 605 0.10 -1.79 19.60
C ASP A 605 -0.01 -0.40 18.95
N GLY A 606 1.11 0.11 18.43
CA GLY A 606 1.25 1.48 17.95
C GLY A 606 1.72 2.46 19.01
N SER A 607 1.38 2.28 20.29
CA SER A 607 1.64 3.26 21.37
C SER A 607 3.12 3.52 21.67
N LYS A 608 4.00 2.59 21.28
CA LYS A 608 5.45 2.67 21.48
C LYS A 608 6.22 3.19 20.27
N THR A 609 5.53 3.53 19.19
CA THR A 609 6.15 4.07 17.96
C THR A 609 6.73 5.44 18.26
N ILE A 610 8.05 5.57 18.08
CA ILE A 610 8.76 6.84 18.26
C ILE A 610 9.10 7.49 16.93
N PHE A 611 9.07 6.75 15.83
CA PHE A 611 9.37 7.26 14.50
C PHE A 611 8.69 6.41 13.43
N LYS A 612 8.08 7.09 12.44
CA LYS A 612 7.49 6.50 11.24
C LYS A 612 8.27 7.03 10.03
N ALA A 613 9.03 6.19 9.34
CA ALA A 613 9.82 6.64 8.19
C ALA A 613 8.92 6.94 6.98
N PRO A 614 9.31 7.90 6.12
CA PRO A 614 8.78 8.00 4.76
C PRO A 614 9.10 6.82 3.85
N ASP A 615 10.15 6.07 4.20
CA ASP A 615 10.83 5.17 3.29
C ASP A 615 10.46 3.71 3.60
N ALA A 616 9.95 3.02 2.59
CA ALA A 616 9.75 1.57 2.59
C ALA A 616 11.05 0.83 2.94
N ASN A 617 10.94 -0.31 3.63
CA ASN A 617 12.10 -1.11 4.03
C ASN A 617 12.95 -1.56 2.82
N GLN A 618 12.35 -1.80 1.65
CA GLN A 618 13.09 -2.08 0.41
C GLN A 618 13.95 -0.89 -0.03
N THR A 619 13.44 0.34 0.08
CA THR A 619 14.18 1.57 -0.22
C THR A 619 15.32 1.78 0.77
N VAL A 620 15.06 1.54 2.06
CA VAL A 620 16.08 1.57 3.12
C VAL A 620 17.22 0.60 2.79
N LEU A 621 16.88 -0.65 2.44
CA LEU A 621 17.85 -1.67 2.07
C LEU A 621 18.62 -1.32 0.80
N SER A 622 17.93 -0.87 -0.25
CA SER A 622 18.55 -0.46 -1.51
C SER A 622 19.58 0.66 -1.30
N ASN A 623 19.22 1.68 -0.50
CA ASN A 623 20.12 2.79 -0.18
C ASN A 623 21.31 2.34 0.66
N TYR A 624 21.11 1.45 1.62
CA TYR A 624 22.19 0.86 2.40
C TYR A 624 23.17 0.11 1.49
N LEU A 625 22.67 -0.76 0.61
CA LEU A 625 23.48 -1.56 -0.31
C LEU A 625 24.27 -0.69 -1.29
N ARG A 626 23.69 0.42 -1.79
CA ARG A 626 24.39 1.37 -2.68
C ARG A 626 25.55 2.11 -1.99
N ARG A 627 25.52 2.24 -0.65
CA ARG A 627 26.61 2.84 0.14
C ARG A 627 27.72 1.85 0.49
N HIS A 628 27.54 0.56 0.17
CA HIS A 628 28.44 -0.52 0.56
C HIS A 628 28.89 -1.32 -0.68
N ASP A 629 30.03 -0.94 -1.24
CA ASP A 629 30.57 -1.53 -2.48
C ASP A 629 30.78 -3.05 -2.40
N GLN A 630 31.17 -3.58 -1.24
CA GLN A 630 31.40 -5.01 -1.04
C GLN A 630 30.81 -5.52 0.28
N LEU A 631 30.00 -6.56 0.18
CA LEU A 631 29.45 -7.32 1.30
C LEU A 631 30.22 -8.63 1.45
N THR A 632 30.52 -8.98 2.71
CA THR A 632 31.18 -10.25 3.01
C THR A 632 30.39 -11.06 4.02
N ALA A 633 30.42 -12.38 3.89
CA ALA A 633 29.76 -13.28 4.81
C ALA A 633 30.09 -12.93 6.27
N ALA A 634 31.38 -12.70 6.55
CA ALA A 634 31.91 -12.37 7.87
C ALA A 634 31.25 -11.15 8.53
N LYS A 635 30.91 -10.13 7.75
CA LYS A 635 30.31 -8.88 8.27
C LYS A 635 28.80 -8.86 8.14
N ASN A 636 28.23 -9.55 7.15
CA ASN A 636 26.87 -9.30 6.70
C ASN A 636 25.97 -10.56 6.67
N GLY A 637 26.52 -11.76 6.76
CA GLY A 637 25.76 -13.00 6.56
C GLY A 637 25.86 -14.07 7.64
N ILE A 638 26.82 -13.99 8.56
CA ILE A 638 27.09 -15.03 9.58
C ILE A 638 26.90 -14.54 11.03
N GLY A 639 26.11 -13.48 11.22
CA GLY A 639 25.77 -12.94 12.52
C GLY A 639 25.18 -14.02 13.43
N GLN A 640 25.53 -13.95 14.71
CA GLN A 640 25.20 -14.99 15.69
C GLN A 640 24.35 -14.43 16.83
N SER A 641 23.34 -13.62 16.51
CA SER A 641 22.48 -13.04 17.55
C SER A 641 21.67 -14.09 18.30
N TRP A 642 21.46 -15.28 17.72
CA TRP A 642 20.69 -16.33 18.34
C TRP A 642 21.19 -17.74 18.05
N SER A 643 20.84 -18.68 18.92
CA SER A 643 21.01 -20.12 18.70
C SER A 643 19.93 -20.92 19.46
N PHE A 644 19.84 -22.22 19.21
CA PHE A 644 19.13 -23.11 20.13
C PHE A 644 20.00 -23.41 21.36
N VAL A 645 19.35 -23.74 22.48
CA VAL A 645 20.04 -24.40 23.59
C VAL A 645 20.47 -25.79 23.16
N ALA A 646 21.75 -26.12 23.36
CA ALA A 646 22.32 -27.41 23.00
C ALA A 646 21.55 -28.56 23.69
N THR A 647 20.86 -29.39 22.91
CA THR A 647 19.96 -30.43 23.42
C THR A 647 20.21 -31.76 22.71
N VAL A 648 20.56 -32.79 23.48
CA VAL A 648 20.66 -34.17 22.98
C VAL A 648 19.27 -34.80 22.94
N THR A 649 18.84 -35.26 21.76
CA THR A 649 17.54 -35.90 21.56
C THR A 649 17.70 -37.38 21.21
N LYS A 650 16.77 -38.23 21.69
CA LYS A 650 16.78 -39.67 21.39
C LYS A 650 16.31 -39.96 19.97
N GLY A 651 15.24 -39.29 19.54
CA GLY A 651 14.68 -39.36 18.19
C GLY A 651 15.18 -38.24 17.29
N PRO A 652 14.94 -38.34 15.97
CA PRO A 652 15.35 -37.32 15.01
C PRO A 652 14.44 -36.09 15.09
N ILE A 653 15.05 -34.91 14.92
CA ILE A 653 14.34 -33.64 14.75
C ILE A 653 14.29 -33.32 13.26
N ILE A 654 13.13 -32.93 12.76
CA ILE A 654 12.87 -32.71 11.34
C ILE A 654 12.55 -31.23 11.08
N LEU A 655 13.19 -30.66 10.06
CA LEU A 655 12.81 -29.39 9.44
C LEU A 655 12.36 -29.66 8.00
N ARG A 656 11.26 -29.03 7.57
CA ARG A 656 10.85 -29.04 6.16
C ARG A 656 11.47 -27.83 5.46
N SER A 657 12.08 -28.03 4.30
CA SER A 657 12.58 -26.92 3.48
C SER A 657 12.59 -27.31 2.01
N ALA A 658 13.00 -26.37 1.15
CA ALA A 658 13.12 -26.63 -0.28
C ALA A 658 14.04 -27.85 -0.55
N PRO A 659 13.73 -28.67 -1.56
CA PRO A 659 14.57 -29.80 -1.94
C PRO A 659 15.91 -29.36 -2.53
N ASP A 660 16.90 -30.26 -2.50
CA ASP A 660 18.23 -30.11 -3.06
C ASP A 660 18.99 -28.90 -2.47
N LYS A 661 18.94 -28.73 -1.15
CA LYS A 661 19.62 -27.63 -0.42
C LYS A 661 20.61 -28.11 0.64
N PHE A 662 20.82 -29.42 0.81
CA PHE A 662 21.78 -29.92 1.79
C PHE A 662 23.21 -29.40 1.59
N ALA A 663 23.68 -29.36 0.34
CA ALA A 663 25.02 -28.84 0.03
C ALA A 663 25.18 -27.36 0.41
N LEU A 664 24.12 -26.56 0.23
CA LEU A 664 24.10 -25.16 0.66
C LEU A 664 24.20 -25.04 2.18
N ALA A 665 23.47 -25.86 2.94
CA ALA A 665 23.57 -25.87 4.41
C ALA A 665 25.02 -26.13 4.88
N GLN A 666 25.72 -27.07 4.23
CA GLN A 666 27.12 -27.36 4.55
C GLN A 666 28.04 -26.20 4.19
N ALA A 667 27.82 -25.56 3.03
CA ALA A 667 28.60 -24.39 2.60
C ALA A 667 28.42 -23.19 3.54
N LEU A 668 27.23 -23.01 4.11
CA LEU A 668 26.92 -22.00 5.13
C LEU A 668 27.46 -22.35 6.53
N GLY A 669 28.08 -23.52 6.71
CA GLY A 669 28.61 -23.97 8.00
C GLY A 669 27.53 -24.38 9.01
N LEU A 670 26.30 -24.68 8.55
CA LEU A 670 25.19 -25.09 9.41
C LEU A 670 25.33 -26.55 9.84
N GLN A 671 26.28 -26.83 10.72
CA GLN A 671 26.63 -28.20 11.16
C GLN A 671 25.48 -28.99 11.80
N ARG A 672 24.43 -28.30 12.24
CA ARG A 672 23.20 -28.90 12.78
C ARG A 672 22.32 -29.53 11.71
N VAL A 673 22.45 -29.16 10.44
CA VAL A 673 21.73 -29.82 9.34
C VAL A 673 22.54 -31.06 8.95
N LEU A 674 22.03 -32.25 9.26
CA LEU A 674 22.80 -33.51 9.15
C LEU A 674 22.61 -34.25 7.84
N ALA A 675 21.38 -34.24 7.30
CA ALA A 675 21.03 -34.96 6.09
C ALA A 675 19.71 -34.44 5.52
N GLU A 676 19.54 -34.62 4.21
CA GLU A 676 18.27 -34.45 3.50
C GLU A 676 17.61 -35.82 3.30
N GLY A 677 16.32 -35.89 3.61
CA GLY A 677 15.48 -37.07 3.46
C GLY A 677 14.51 -36.97 2.30
N ALA A 678 13.54 -37.89 2.25
CA ALA A 678 12.50 -37.90 1.23
C ALA A 678 11.59 -36.66 1.29
N LEU A 679 10.96 -36.37 0.15
CA LEU A 679 9.94 -35.33 0.07
C LEU A 679 8.68 -35.74 0.85
N ASP A 680 7.99 -34.76 1.43
CA ASP A 680 6.62 -34.94 1.92
C ASP A 680 5.57 -34.72 0.83
N SER A 681 4.29 -34.84 1.19
CA SER A 681 3.17 -34.70 0.28
C SER A 681 3.03 -33.32 -0.35
N ASP A 682 3.59 -32.30 0.30
CA ASP A 682 3.55 -30.90 -0.16
C ASP A 682 4.80 -30.52 -0.97
N GLY A 683 5.73 -31.48 -1.14
CA GLY A 683 6.95 -31.34 -1.94
C GLY A 683 8.15 -30.77 -1.18
N PHE A 684 8.07 -30.64 0.15
CA PHE A 684 9.22 -30.23 0.96
C PHE A 684 10.14 -31.41 1.23
N ALA A 685 11.45 -31.18 1.20
CA ALA A 685 12.42 -32.15 1.71
C ALA A 685 12.48 -32.11 3.24
N LYS A 686 12.64 -33.30 3.86
CA LYS A 686 12.76 -33.46 5.31
C LYS A 686 14.23 -33.48 5.73
N TYR A 687 14.69 -32.38 6.31
CA TYR A 687 16.06 -32.25 6.82
C TYR A 687 16.17 -32.71 8.28
N ARG A 688 17.18 -33.53 8.57
CA ARG A 688 17.49 -33.96 9.94
C ARG A 688 18.30 -32.88 10.66
N ILE A 689 17.82 -32.44 11.81
CA ILE A 689 18.43 -31.40 12.64
C ILE A 689 19.03 -32.00 13.92
N ASP A 690 20.25 -31.58 14.25
CA ASP A 690 20.93 -31.88 15.51
C ASP A 690 20.89 -30.65 16.42
N LEU A 691 20.06 -30.71 17.47
CA LEU A 691 19.96 -29.62 18.42
C LEU A 691 21.13 -29.58 19.42
N SER A 692 22.02 -30.58 19.44
CA SER A 692 23.20 -30.56 20.31
C SER A 692 24.36 -29.74 19.77
N LYS A 693 24.28 -29.33 18.50
CA LYS A 693 25.26 -28.50 17.80
C LYS A 693 24.84 -27.04 17.74
#